data_AF-A0A3N0G5K8-F1
#
_entry.id   AF-A0A3N0G5K8-F1
#
_cell.length_a   1.000
_cell.length_b   1.000
_cell.length_c   1.000
_cell.angle_alpha   90.00
_cell.angle_beta   90.00
_cell.angle_gamma   90.00
#
_symmetry.space_group_name_H-M   'P 1'
#
loop_
_entity.id
_entity.type
_entity.pdbx_description
1 polymer ?
#
loop_
_entity_poly.entity_id
_entity_poly.type
_entity_poly.pdbx_seq_one_letter_code
_entity_poly.pdbx_strand_id
1 'polypeptide(L)'
;MPDTQPLANNDDLGEDTGKIPLSSITPPIPYTAPFHLQATAHLYGVRSAAPEAARVLEIGCKDGGNLLPFALANPQSQSVGVDLDAEHIEKGNALIKQLELDNIALFALDLESLLACDPGKFDYIIIHGLFSLIGGETREALLRFCSEHLTAEGMVCYCYNTYPGWKTGEVLRDAIQLHSSLANDEKTAQSSARAMLTYLSLGTAPDNPQNAALKAFIEQAEKQSDVDFALHYLQGLNQPCYFVDFYSQITQTGFAYVGDVRAYTELAGHYGDQVSRLHETICPENTTYLRQQYLDFAVNRSQRFSMLIPQTRAADILSEPDLTKLADLNWAGNFQRVTASNGSTLNAHTSGVGENISTENPVVLSILDTLGEAWPASLTLEQLVFNTRLPEKESENHQQDVLVALKNLFVKGISGIYMRIGNCPYRNSKHKTLTNLPGIASTDLAFNFWHEPVSLDSDERQFLQQLSSSSLSKDRAFYSQLWALRNKGVIWGTPRAWRDCLQEAIVNADVGQVAVYIQSLVMYTSETSAGGFVEPEKSSAHKKNKQQDKKPLSRKVYEELDRITALGQFAEVRARTEEIISTYPDNLGVWYPFVNTYVRTGDFDGAMGVITRAISLMPFNWDFYVDLAVCFWKKNELHQGMALTRKVLRCDKRKGLAWDTLAVLLNITHSLDAAFLCMEKALQIDPENPNFISHMGMICHNLGRKDAIKYHRKTIELMPHAFHLHSNLLLGLSHDISITPQALFQEHLMFGQRVEDAIARHHCQFAYSINKDAHRPLRIGFISGDFGDHPVTNFLEPIWNSLDRKAFSLYAYSSFQRNDAKADSLKQTAAGWHDVDKMGDLELATLINKDEIDILIDLSGHTAYNRLPVLALKPAPIQMTWIGYPGTTGMKSVDYILLDLHYLQGGALDPYLTEKIIYLPSVKYFEPVKDSPEVNELPALRNGYLTFASFNRPQKITDETLALWAKVLTAMPDSRLIMGYMSGQETIDYFRDRLIEFGVKEEQLSFRMRTGLKEYLGMHREVDLLLDTYPYTGGTTVSHAAWMGVPVLTREGESIASRQGSVTMRILGLDDFISTTEDEFVQKALYWRQSLEKLSEIRAGIRGRIASRMNSVLSPSIYFECAIRNAWQIYCEGNEPRTFRIDWENES
;
A
#
# COMPACT_ATOMS: atom_id res chain seq x y z
N MET A 1 -15.56 8.60 9.65
CA MET A 1 -16.46 8.83 8.50
C MET A 1 -15.88 9.96 7.67
N PRO A 2 -15.64 9.70 6.38
CA PRO A 2 -16.25 10.55 5.36
C PRO A 2 -17.02 9.71 4.31
N ASP A 3 -18.19 10.23 3.98
CA ASP A 3 -19.02 10.07 2.77
C ASP A 3 -18.79 8.86 1.86
N THR A 4 -19.54 7.79 2.10
CA THR A 4 -19.99 6.88 1.03
C THR A 4 -21.48 7.14 0.81
N GLN A 5 -21.84 7.61 -0.38
CA GLN A 5 -23.23 7.80 -0.79
C GLN A 5 -24.05 6.52 -0.55
N PRO A 6 -25.34 6.63 -0.17
CA PRO A 6 -26.22 5.48 -0.12
C PRO A 6 -26.40 4.92 -1.53
N LEU A 7 -26.00 3.66 -1.74
CA LEU A 7 -26.37 2.86 -2.90
C LEU A 7 -27.89 2.66 -2.87
N ALA A 8 -28.61 3.56 -3.54
CA ALA A 8 -30.03 3.45 -3.81
C ALA A 8 -30.23 3.50 -5.32
N ASN A 9 -30.26 2.32 -5.94
CA ASN A 9 -31.22 1.91 -6.97
C ASN A 9 -30.98 0.43 -7.26
N ASN A 10 -31.92 -0.39 -6.79
CA ASN A 10 -31.99 -1.82 -7.02
C ASN A 10 -32.53 -2.05 -8.43
N ASP A 11 -31.65 -2.11 -9.42
CA ASP A 11 -31.97 -2.53 -10.80
C ASP A 11 -30.89 -3.48 -11.35
N ASP A 12 -30.30 -4.32 -10.49
CA ASP A 12 -29.27 -5.26 -10.93
C ASP A 12 -29.50 -6.69 -10.40
N LEU A 13 -30.38 -7.40 -11.09
CA LEU A 13 -30.30 -8.86 -11.24
C LEU A 13 -30.26 -9.13 -12.75
N GLY A 14 -29.10 -8.86 -13.34
CA GLY A 14 -28.84 -9.08 -14.76
C GLY A 14 -29.09 -7.84 -15.61
N GLU A 15 -28.66 -6.65 -15.17
CA GLU A 15 -28.33 -5.65 -16.17
C GLU A 15 -27.10 -6.12 -16.94
N ASP A 16 -27.29 -6.27 -18.24
CA ASP A 16 -26.21 -6.28 -19.22
C ASP A 16 -25.25 -5.13 -18.87
N THR A 17 -24.08 -5.48 -18.33
CA THR A 17 -23.02 -4.64 -17.72
C THR A 17 -22.42 -3.57 -18.65
N GLY A 18 -23.10 -3.19 -19.73
CA GLY A 18 -22.61 -2.26 -20.75
C GLY A 18 -21.41 -2.80 -21.55
N LYS A 19 -20.95 -4.01 -21.24
CA LYS A 19 -19.99 -4.79 -22.03
C LYS A 19 -20.71 -6.05 -22.47
N ILE A 20 -21.37 -5.96 -23.63
CA ILE A 20 -21.98 -7.08 -24.34
C ILE A 20 -21.00 -8.26 -24.25
N PRO A 21 -21.34 -9.37 -23.54
CA PRO A 21 -20.54 -10.57 -23.63
C PRO A 21 -20.51 -10.98 -25.09
N LEU A 22 -19.33 -11.29 -25.63
CA LEU A 22 -19.17 -11.95 -26.93
C LEU A 22 -19.83 -13.36 -27.00
N SER A 23 -20.64 -13.71 -26.00
CA SER A 23 -21.33 -14.98 -25.83
C SER A 23 -22.68 -14.94 -26.51
N SER A 24 -22.97 -15.95 -27.33
CA SER A 24 -24.31 -16.17 -27.85
C SER A 24 -25.25 -16.76 -26.79
N ILE A 25 -24.76 -17.28 -25.65
CA ILE A 25 -25.54 -17.93 -24.58
C ILE A 25 -25.91 -16.94 -23.47
N THR A 26 -27.07 -17.15 -22.83
CA THR A 26 -27.58 -16.38 -21.69
C THR A 26 -26.58 -16.41 -20.52
N PRO A 27 -26.22 -15.27 -19.92
CA PRO A 27 -25.28 -15.25 -18.79
C PRO A 27 -25.88 -15.91 -17.53
N PRO A 28 -25.07 -16.59 -16.70
CA PRO A 28 -25.53 -17.15 -15.43
C PRO A 28 -25.87 -16.06 -14.41
N ILE A 29 -26.71 -16.41 -13.43
CA ILE A 29 -27.17 -15.55 -12.35
C ILE A 29 -26.49 -16.00 -11.04
N PRO A 30 -25.42 -15.32 -10.57
CA PRO A 30 -24.54 -15.82 -9.50
C PRO A 30 -25.27 -16.25 -8.23
N TYR A 31 -26.26 -15.46 -7.81
CA TYR A 31 -27.01 -15.68 -6.56
C TYR A 31 -28.03 -16.82 -6.61
N THR A 32 -28.21 -17.46 -7.77
CA THR A 32 -29.09 -18.63 -7.92
C THR A 32 -28.34 -19.96 -7.91
N ALA A 33 -27.00 -19.91 -7.89
CA ALA A 33 -26.19 -21.11 -7.85
C ALA A 33 -26.51 -21.95 -6.60
N PRO A 34 -26.71 -23.28 -6.71
CA PRO A 34 -27.07 -24.12 -5.56
C PRO A 34 -26.12 -24.00 -4.36
N PHE A 35 -24.82 -23.74 -4.57
CA PHE A 35 -23.88 -23.50 -3.47
C PHE A 35 -24.13 -22.18 -2.73
N HIS A 36 -24.58 -21.15 -3.44
CA HIS A 36 -24.95 -19.86 -2.85
C HIS A 36 -26.27 -20.00 -2.09
N LEU A 37 -27.24 -20.69 -2.70
CA LEU A 37 -28.52 -21.00 -2.06
C LEU A 37 -28.33 -21.80 -0.76
N GLN A 38 -27.44 -22.80 -0.77
CA GLN A 38 -27.09 -23.56 0.43
C GLN A 38 -26.49 -22.65 1.52
N ALA A 39 -25.55 -21.79 1.16
CA ALA A 39 -24.89 -20.89 2.11
C ALA A 39 -25.88 -19.88 2.71
N THR A 40 -26.74 -19.30 1.88
CA THR A 40 -27.76 -18.34 2.31
C THR A 40 -28.81 -19.03 3.20
N ALA A 41 -29.31 -20.21 2.82
CA ALA A 41 -30.25 -20.98 3.64
C ALA A 41 -29.66 -21.33 5.03
N HIS A 42 -28.37 -21.64 5.10
CA HIS A 42 -27.68 -21.92 6.37
C HIS A 42 -27.72 -20.74 7.34
N LEU A 43 -27.59 -19.50 6.84
CA LEU A 43 -27.72 -18.28 7.66
C LEU A 43 -29.11 -18.17 8.31
N TYR A 44 -30.15 -18.65 7.66
CA TYR A 44 -31.52 -18.71 8.21
C TYR A 44 -31.79 -19.98 9.04
N GLY A 45 -30.77 -20.80 9.34
CA GLY A 45 -30.95 -22.03 10.10
C GLY A 45 -31.41 -23.25 9.29
N VAL A 46 -31.64 -23.08 7.99
CA VAL A 46 -32.24 -24.09 7.12
C VAL A 46 -31.18 -25.03 6.56
N ARG A 47 -31.36 -26.34 6.77
CA ARG A 47 -30.56 -27.39 6.11
C ARG A 47 -31.00 -27.58 4.67
N SER A 48 -30.04 -27.82 3.77
CA SER A 48 -30.31 -28.12 2.36
C SER A 48 -29.30 -29.14 1.83
N ALA A 49 -29.65 -29.78 0.71
CA ALA A 49 -28.82 -30.81 0.08
C ALA A 49 -27.41 -30.29 -0.26
N ALA A 50 -26.46 -31.21 -0.43
CA ALA A 50 -25.12 -30.84 -0.89
C ALA A 50 -25.13 -30.57 -2.41
N PRO A 51 -24.68 -29.38 -2.88
CA PRO A 51 -24.67 -29.01 -4.29
C PRO A 51 -23.95 -30.03 -5.19
N GLU A 52 -22.93 -30.72 -4.69
CA GLU A 52 -22.08 -31.63 -5.47
C GLU A 52 -22.85 -32.79 -6.11
N ALA A 53 -23.95 -33.23 -5.48
CA ALA A 53 -24.78 -34.35 -5.93
C ALA A 53 -26.27 -33.97 -6.07
N ALA A 54 -26.58 -32.68 -6.08
CA ALA A 54 -27.96 -32.19 -6.05
C ALA A 54 -28.69 -32.42 -7.38
N ARG A 55 -30.00 -32.66 -7.30
CA ARG A 55 -30.92 -32.58 -8.44
C ARG A 55 -31.52 -31.17 -8.52
N VAL A 56 -31.30 -30.48 -9.63
CA VAL A 56 -31.71 -29.08 -9.84
C VAL A 56 -32.70 -29.00 -11.01
N LEU A 57 -33.85 -28.36 -10.78
CA LEU A 57 -34.80 -27.97 -11.81
C LEU A 57 -34.75 -26.45 -11.99
N GLU A 58 -34.59 -25.98 -13.21
CA GLU A 58 -34.74 -24.57 -13.55
C GLU A 58 -35.92 -24.38 -14.51
N ILE A 59 -36.85 -23.50 -14.13
CA ILE A 59 -38.02 -23.12 -14.92
C ILE A 59 -37.82 -21.68 -15.38
N GLY A 60 -37.85 -21.46 -16.70
CA GLY A 60 -37.40 -20.22 -17.34
C GLY A 60 -35.91 -20.25 -17.72
N CYS A 61 -35.37 -21.44 -18.04
CA CYS A 61 -33.93 -21.64 -18.22
C CYS A 61 -33.34 -21.04 -19.52
N LYS A 62 -34.18 -20.57 -20.45
CA LYS A 62 -33.80 -20.17 -21.81
C LYS A 62 -32.95 -21.24 -22.51
N ASP A 63 -31.66 -20.96 -22.74
CA ASP A 63 -30.70 -21.85 -23.38
C ASP A 63 -29.88 -22.69 -22.37
N GLY A 64 -30.25 -22.66 -21.09
CA GLY A 64 -29.56 -23.37 -20.01
C GLY A 64 -28.29 -22.68 -19.52
N GLY A 65 -28.01 -21.44 -19.94
CA GLY A 65 -26.83 -20.67 -19.56
C GLY A 65 -26.59 -20.57 -18.05
N ASN A 66 -27.66 -20.56 -17.24
CA ASN A 66 -27.56 -20.56 -15.78
C ASN A 66 -27.26 -21.95 -15.19
N LEU A 67 -27.69 -23.05 -15.80
CA LEU A 67 -27.40 -24.42 -15.32
C LEU A 67 -26.01 -24.92 -15.72
N LEU A 68 -25.50 -24.47 -16.87
CA LEU A 68 -24.23 -24.96 -17.44
C LEU A 68 -23.02 -24.82 -16.49
N PRO A 69 -22.73 -23.67 -15.85
CA PRO A 69 -21.60 -23.54 -14.94
C PRO A 69 -21.68 -24.53 -13.78
N PHE A 70 -22.89 -24.74 -13.25
CA PHE A 70 -23.14 -25.66 -12.13
C PHE A 70 -22.95 -27.12 -12.55
N ALA A 71 -23.53 -27.53 -13.68
CA ALA A 71 -23.42 -28.90 -14.21
C ALA A 71 -21.96 -29.27 -14.54
N LEU A 72 -21.19 -28.32 -15.09
CA LEU A 72 -19.76 -28.50 -15.37
C LEU A 72 -18.90 -28.59 -14.10
N ALA A 73 -19.22 -27.76 -13.10
CA ALA A 73 -18.50 -27.77 -11.83
C ALA A 73 -18.78 -29.02 -10.99
N ASN A 74 -19.96 -29.65 -11.16
CA ASN A 74 -20.44 -30.77 -10.35
C ASN A 74 -20.91 -31.94 -11.23
N PRO A 75 -19.99 -32.78 -11.74
CA PRO A 75 -20.36 -33.90 -12.62
C PRO A 75 -21.29 -34.97 -12.00
N GLN A 76 -21.47 -34.95 -10.68
CA GLN A 76 -22.37 -35.85 -9.95
C GLN A 76 -23.77 -35.26 -9.70
N SER A 77 -23.99 -33.98 -9.99
CA SER A 77 -25.32 -33.38 -9.93
C SER A 77 -26.19 -33.85 -11.09
N GLN A 78 -27.48 -33.51 -11.09
CA GLN A 78 -28.33 -33.64 -12.26
C GLN A 78 -29.14 -32.35 -12.43
N SER A 79 -29.20 -31.83 -13.65
CA SER A 79 -29.85 -30.57 -13.97
C SER A 79 -30.91 -30.75 -15.04
N VAL A 80 -32.10 -30.18 -14.80
CA VAL A 80 -33.20 -30.16 -15.75
C VAL A 80 -33.60 -28.72 -15.98
N GLY A 81 -33.59 -28.27 -17.22
CA GLY A 81 -34.04 -26.93 -17.61
C GLY A 81 -35.33 -27.02 -18.42
N VAL A 82 -36.26 -26.12 -18.13
CA VAL A 82 -37.51 -25.97 -18.86
C VAL A 82 -37.68 -24.52 -19.30
N ASP A 83 -38.01 -24.31 -20.57
CA ASP A 83 -38.38 -23.00 -21.11
C ASP A 83 -39.52 -23.13 -22.15
N LEU A 84 -40.18 -22.02 -22.48
CA LEU A 84 -41.21 -21.95 -23.52
C LEU A 84 -40.62 -21.87 -24.92
N ASP A 85 -39.43 -21.29 -25.04
CA ASP A 85 -38.80 -21.00 -26.33
C ASP A 85 -37.99 -22.19 -26.86
N ALA A 86 -38.53 -22.85 -27.89
CA ALA A 86 -37.88 -23.98 -28.53
C ALA A 86 -36.53 -23.64 -29.19
N GLU A 87 -36.36 -22.43 -29.71
CA GLU A 87 -35.11 -22.01 -30.38
C GLU A 87 -33.96 -21.89 -29.37
N HIS A 88 -34.24 -21.29 -28.21
CA HIS A 88 -33.28 -21.22 -27.11
C HIS A 88 -32.90 -22.61 -26.58
N ILE A 89 -33.88 -23.51 -26.42
CA ILE A 89 -33.64 -24.88 -25.96
C ILE A 89 -32.82 -25.70 -26.96
N GLU A 90 -33.11 -25.58 -28.26
CA GLU A 90 -32.32 -26.25 -29.31
C GLU A 90 -30.85 -25.82 -29.29
N LYS A 91 -30.62 -24.51 -29.13
CA LYS A 91 -29.28 -23.95 -28.98
C LYS A 91 -28.55 -24.48 -27.74
N GLY A 92 -29.22 -24.52 -26.60
CA GLY A 92 -28.69 -25.08 -25.36
C GLY A 92 -28.34 -26.56 -25.49
N ASN A 93 -29.24 -27.36 -26.06
CA ASN A 93 -29.03 -28.80 -26.29
C ASN A 93 -27.88 -29.07 -27.28
N ALA A 94 -27.70 -28.23 -28.31
CA ALA A 94 -26.55 -28.32 -29.21
C ALA A 94 -25.21 -28.11 -28.46
N LEU A 95 -25.17 -27.15 -27.52
CA LEU A 95 -24.01 -26.89 -26.69
C LEU A 95 -23.75 -28.02 -25.67
N ILE A 96 -24.80 -28.53 -25.01
CA ILE A 96 -24.72 -29.69 -24.09
C ILE A 96 -24.09 -30.89 -24.81
N LYS A 97 -24.54 -31.16 -26.04
CA LYS A 97 -23.99 -32.21 -26.88
C LYS A 97 -22.54 -31.96 -27.28
N GLN A 98 -22.17 -30.71 -27.59
CA GLN A 98 -20.80 -30.33 -27.91
C GLN A 98 -19.85 -30.50 -26.71
N LEU A 99 -20.35 -30.27 -25.49
CA LEU A 99 -19.61 -30.40 -24.24
C LEU A 99 -19.60 -31.81 -23.65
N GLU A 100 -20.32 -32.75 -24.28
CA GLU A 100 -20.45 -34.15 -23.83
C GLU A 100 -20.97 -34.26 -22.38
N LEU A 101 -21.98 -33.45 -22.04
CA LEU A 101 -22.58 -33.46 -20.70
C LEU A 101 -23.76 -34.43 -20.63
N ASP A 102 -23.67 -35.40 -19.72
CA ASP A 102 -24.74 -36.39 -19.44
C ASP A 102 -25.61 -36.01 -18.23
N ASN A 103 -25.24 -34.95 -17.51
CA ASN A 103 -25.86 -34.54 -16.26
C ASN A 103 -26.77 -33.31 -16.39
N ILE A 104 -27.11 -32.89 -17.61
CA ILE A 104 -28.02 -31.78 -17.89
C ILE A 104 -28.95 -32.12 -19.06
N ALA A 105 -30.22 -31.77 -18.95
CA ALA A 105 -31.20 -31.91 -20.03
C ALA A 105 -32.13 -30.70 -20.09
N LEU A 106 -32.39 -30.18 -21.30
CA LEU A 106 -33.25 -29.02 -21.53
C LEU A 106 -34.48 -29.39 -22.36
N PHE A 107 -35.65 -28.89 -21.94
CA PHE A 107 -36.93 -29.19 -22.57
C PHE A 107 -37.71 -27.91 -22.91
N ALA A 108 -38.26 -27.86 -24.11
CA ALA A 108 -39.20 -26.83 -24.52
C ALA A 108 -40.61 -27.27 -24.16
N LEU A 109 -41.18 -26.73 -23.07
CA LEU A 109 -42.50 -27.09 -22.56
C LEU A 109 -43.28 -25.83 -22.18
N ASP A 110 -44.56 -25.81 -22.52
CA ASP A 110 -45.49 -24.85 -21.92
C ASP A 110 -45.87 -25.26 -20.48
N LEU A 111 -46.50 -24.34 -19.77
CA LEU A 111 -46.86 -24.57 -18.38
C LEU A 111 -47.82 -25.76 -18.22
N GLU A 112 -48.78 -25.93 -19.12
CA GLU A 112 -49.75 -27.03 -19.05
C GLU A 112 -49.04 -28.39 -19.21
N SER A 113 -48.12 -28.48 -20.18
CA SER A 113 -47.30 -29.67 -20.43
C SER A 113 -46.35 -29.98 -19.28
N LEU A 114 -45.76 -28.95 -18.67
CA LEU A 114 -44.91 -29.08 -17.48
C LEU A 114 -45.72 -29.62 -16.29
N LEU A 115 -46.90 -29.06 -16.03
CA LEU A 115 -47.76 -29.51 -14.91
C LEU A 115 -48.32 -30.92 -15.11
N ALA A 116 -48.39 -31.40 -16.35
CA ALA A 116 -48.86 -32.75 -16.69
C ALA A 116 -47.77 -33.84 -16.62
N CYS A 117 -46.49 -33.47 -16.46
CA CYS A 117 -45.37 -34.43 -16.42
C CYS A 117 -44.95 -34.78 -14.98
N ASP A 118 -44.29 -35.94 -14.81
CA ASP A 118 -43.63 -36.34 -13.56
C ASP A 118 -42.09 -36.35 -13.78
N PRO A 119 -41.40 -35.24 -13.53
CA PRO A 119 -39.95 -35.15 -13.65
C PRO A 119 -39.19 -35.74 -12.45
N GLY A 120 -39.89 -36.29 -11.46
CA GLY A 120 -39.31 -36.79 -10.21
C GLY A 120 -38.94 -35.66 -9.23
N LYS A 121 -38.18 -36.01 -8.18
CA LYS A 121 -37.86 -35.08 -7.08
C LYS A 121 -36.58 -34.27 -7.33
N PHE A 122 -36.56 -33.04 -6.81
CA PHE A 122 -35.45 -32.09 -6.91
C PHE A 122 -35.09 -31.49 -5.54
N ASP A 123 -33.80 -31.22 -5.35
CA ASP A 123 -33.27 -30.55 -4.16
C ASP A 123 -33.35 -29.03 -4.28
N TYR A 124 -33.20 -28.51 -5.51
CA TYR A 124 -33.35 -27.09 -5.81
C TYR A 124 -34.28 -26.93 -7.00
N ILE A 125 -35.31 -26.11 -6.85
CA ILE A 125 -36.16 -25.67 -7.95
C ILE A 125 -35.98 -24.16 -8.08
N ILE A 126 -35.49 -23.68 -9.22
CA ILE A 126 -35.23 -22.26 -9.49
C ILE A 126 -36.23 -21.79 -10.53
N ILE A 127 -36.97 -20.72 -10.23
CA ILE A 127 -38.03 -20.17 -11.07
C ILE A 127 -37.72 -18.71 -11.35
N HIS A 128 -37.42 -18.41 -12.61
CA HIS A 128 -37.19 -17.05 -13.10
C HIS A 128 -37.70 -16.92 -14.55
N GLY A 129 -37.38 -15.82 -15.22
CA GLY A 129 -37.86 -15.54 -16.57
C GLY A 129 -39.38 -15.40 -16.64
N LEU A 130 -39.97 -15.78 -17.77
CA LEU A 130 -41.39 -15.54 -18.05
C LEU A 130 -42.34 -16.29 -17.12
N PHE A 131 -41.96 -17.50 -16.68
CA PHE A 131 -42.76 -18.28 -15.73
C PHE A 131 -42.83 -17.63 -14.34
N SER A 132 -41.90 -16.76 -14.01
CA SER A 132 -41.85 -16.08 -12.71
C SER A 132 -42.81 -14.88 -12.65
N LEU A 133 -43.27 -14.41 -13.81
CA LEU A 133 -44.16 -13.25 -13.95
C LEU A 133 -45.63 -13.59 -13.67
N ILE A 134 -46.01 -14.87 -13.77
CA ILE A 134 -47.39 -15.34 -13.58
C ILE A 134 -47.89 -15.03 -12.16
N GLY A 135 -49.17 -14.67 -12.05
CA GLY A 135 -49.86 -14.44 -10.77
C GLY A 135 -51.15 -15.23 -10.65
N GLY A 136 -51.88 -15.01 -9.55
CA GLY A 136 -53.16 -15.67 -9.26
C GLY A 136 -53.07 -17.21 -9.21
N GLU A 137 -54.11 -17.87 -9.70
CA GLU A 137 -54.27 -19.34 -9.67
C GLU A 137 -53.15 -20.08 -10.42
N THR A 138 -52.59 -19.47 -11.47
CA THR A 138 -51.51 -20.06 -12.28
C THR A 138 -50.22 -20.19 -11.46
N ARG A 139 -49.90 -19.19 -10.63
CA ARG A 139 -48.77 -19.30 -9.69
C ARG A 139 -49.01 -20.37 -8.65
N GLU A 140 -50.24 -20.49 -8.15
CA GLU A 140 -50.57 -21.54 -7.17
C GLU A 140 -50.41 -22.95 -7.75
N ALA A 141 -50.83 -23.16 -9.01
CA ALA A 141 -50.64 -24.43 -9.68
C ALA A 141 -49.15 -24.79 -9.82
N LEU A 142 -48.32 -23.82 -10.23
CA LEU A 142 -46.87 -23.99 -10.30
C LEU A 142 -46.23 -24.30 -8.94
N LEU A 143 -46.64 -23.58 -7.88
CA LEU A 143 -46.14 -23.84 -6.52
C LEU A 143 -46.55 -25.23 -6.02
N ARG A 144 -47.80 -25.67 -6.24
CA ARG A 144 -48.25 -27.03 -5.89
C ARG A 144 -47.41 -28.08 -6.61
N PHE A 145 -47.17 -27.90 -7.91
CA PHE A 145 -46.27 -28.76 -8.67
C PHE A 145 -44.87 -28.81 -8.05
N CYS A 146 -44.31 -27.66 -7.65
CA CYS A 146 -43.01 -27.64 -6.98
C CYS A 146 -43.05 -28.42 -5.66
N SER A 147 -44.10 -28.24 -4.85
CA SER A 147 -44.27 -28.97 -3.58
C SER A 147 -44.29 -30.49 -3.78
N GLU A 148 -44.97 -30.96 -4.83
CA GLU A 148 -45.03 -32.36 -5.22
C GLU A 148 -43.71 -32.91 -5.76
N HIS A 149 -42.79 -32.05 -6.22
CA HIS A 149 -41.51 -32.43 -6.83
C HIS A 149 -40.28 -32.03 -6.00
N LEU A 150 -40.44 -31.63 -4.74
CA LEU A 150 -39.31 -31.41 -3.83
C LEU A 150 -38.90 -32.66 -3.07
N THR A 151 -37.59 -32.79 -2.82
CA THR A 151 -37.05 -33.72 -1.82
C THR A 151 -37.34 -33.23 -0.40
N ALA A 152 -37.09 -34.06 0.62
CA ALA A 152 -37.35 -33.70 2.01
C ALA A 152 -36.53 -32.49 2.48
N GLU A 153 -35.30 -32.34 1.96
CA GLU A 153 -34.43 -31.19 2.23
C GLU A 153 -34.46 -30.13 1.12
N GLY A 154 -35.39 -30.27 0.16
CA GLY A 154 -35.45 -29.42 -1.02
C GLY A 154 -35.95 -28.00 -0.75
N MET A 155 -35.61 -27.08 -1.67
CA MET A 155 -35.98 -25.67 -1.63
C MET A 155 -36.39 -25.14 -3.01
N VAL A 156 -37.33 -24.19 -3.02
CA VAL A 156 -37.73 -23.42 -4.21
C VAL A 156 -37.15 -22.02 -4.11
N CYS A 157 -36.60 -21.50 -5.19
CA CYS A 157 -36.24 -20.10 -5.34
C CYS A 157 -37.16 -19.48 -6.39
N TYR A 158 -37.91 -18.45 -6.02
CA TYR A 158 -38.91 -17.84 -6.90
C TYR A 158 -38.63 -16.34 -7.08
N CYS A 159 -38.34 -15.92 -8.31
CA CYS A 159 -38.18 -14.51 -8.68
C CYS A 159 -39.53 -13.86 -9.01
N TYR A 160 -39.85 -12.70 -8.46
CA TYR A 160 -41.08 -11.97 -8.80
C TYR A 160 -40.92 -10.47 -8.59
N ASN A 161 -41.66 -9.71 -9.37
CA ASN A 161 -41.75 -8.26 -9.23
C ASN A 161 -42.61 -7.92 -8.00
N THR A 162 -42.15 -6.96 -7.19
CA THR A 162 -42.79 -6.60 -5.92
C THR A 162 -43.09 -5.10 -5.84
N TYR A 163 -44.12 -4.78 -5.05
CA TYR A 163 -44.45 -3.41 -4.68
C TYR A 163 -43.73 -2.97 -3.39
N PRO A 164 -43.42 -1.66 -3.28
CA PRO A 164 -43.88 -0.55 -4.13
C PRO A 164 -43.04 -0.26 -5.38
N GLY A 165 -41.80 -0.75 -5.49
CA GLY A 165 -40.87 -0.32 -6.55
C GLY A 165 -41.38 -0.54 -7.97
N TRP A 166 -42.07 -1.66 -8.22
CA TRP A 166 -42.63 -1.93 -9.54
C TRP A 166 -43.83 -1.03 -9.92
N LYS A 167 -44.32 -0.14 -9.04
CA LYS A 167 -45.36 0.83 -9.41
C LYS A 167 -44.94 1.74 -10.57
N THR A 168 -43.65 2.05 -10.68
CA THR A 168 -43.12 2.78 -11.84
C THR A 168 -43.16 1.92 -13.11
N GLY A 169 -42.86 0.62 -13.01
CA GLY A 169 -43.01 -0.33 -14.11
C GLY A 169 -44.46 -0.46 -14.59
N GLU A 170 -45.46 -0.32 -13.70
CA GLU A 170 -46.87 -0.24 -14.11
C GLU A 170 -47.16 1.01 -14.94
N VAL A 171 -46.64 2.18 -14.56
CA VAL A 171 -46.81 3.42 -15.36
C VAL A 171 -46.27 3.21 -16.78
N LEU A 172 -45.10 2.58 -16.90
CA LEU A 172 -44.52 2.26 -18.21
C LEU A 172 -45.40 1.29 -19.00
N ARG A 173 -45.84 0.19 -18.37
CA ARG A 173 -46.74 -0.80 -18.98
C ARG A 173 -48.03 -0.17 -19.46
N ASP A 174 -48.67 0.64 -18.63
CA ASP A 174 -49.95 1.27 -18.92
C ASP A 174 -49.82 2.26 -20.09
N ALA A 175 -48.71 3.01 -20.16
CA ALA A 175 -48.41 3.89 -21.29
C ALA A 175 -48.20 3.11 -22.60
N ILE A 176 -47.43 2.01 -22.54
CA ILE A 176 -47.22 1.11 -23.68
C ILE A 176 -48.55 0.54 -24.18
N GLN A 177 -49.36 -0.02 -23.27
CA GLN A 177 -50.65 -0.64 -23.59
C GLN A 177 -51.65 0.38 -24.15
N LEU A 178 -51.67 1.60 -23.60
CA LEU A 178 -52.50 2.69 -24.11
C LEU A 178 -52.18 3.00 -25.57
N HIS A 179 -50.89 3.09 -25.92
CA HIS A 179 -50.48 3.42 -27.29
C HIS A 179 -50.64 2.24 -28.26
N SER A 180 -50.41 1.02 -27.80
CA SER A 180 -50.57 -0.19 -28.61
C SER A 180 -52.02 -0.58 -28.83
N SER A 181 -52.97 -0.14 -27.98
CA SER A 181 -54.40 -0.48 -28.05
C SER A 181 -55.09 -0.07 -29.36
N LEU A 182 -54.50 0.86 -30.13
CA LEU A 182 -55.03 1.35 -31.41
C LEU A 182 -54.56 0.53 -32.62
N ALA A 183 -53.70 -0.46 -32.43
CA ALA A 183 -53.18 -1.28 -33.50
C ALA A 183 -54.17 -2.38 -33.92
N ASN A 184 -54.24 -2.65 -35.24
CA ASN A 184 -55.14 -3.65 -35.81
C ASN A 184 -54.48 -5.04 -35.98
N ASP A 185 -53.18 -5.13 -35.74
CA ASP A 185 -52.38 -6.35 -35.87
C ASP A 185 -51.17 -6.30 -34.92
N GLU A 186 -50.61 -7.48 -34.62
CA GLU A 186 -49.55 -7.66 -33.62
C GLU A 186 -48.26 -6.91 -33.97
N LYS A 187 -47.89 -6.84 -35.26
CA LYS A 187 -46.69 -6.16 -35.74
C LYS A 187 -46.80 -4.64 -35.57
N THR A 188 -47.98 -4.09 -35.84
CA THR A 188 -48.28 -2.68 -35.60
C THR A 188 -48.35 -2.37 -34.09
N ALA A 189 -48.90 -3.29 -33.28
CA ALA A 189 -48.97 -3.14 -31.82
C ALA A 189 -47.57 -3.06 -31.20
N GLN A 190 -46.66 -3.93 -31.64
CA GLN A 190 -45.27 -3.97 -31.21
C GLN A 190 -44.47 -2.74 -31.64
N SER A 191 -44.62 -2.32 -32.90
CA SER A 191 -43.98 -1.10 -33.39
C SER A 191 -44.46 0.14 -32.63
N SER A 192 -45.76 0.22 -32.33
CA SER A 192 -46.36 1.28 -31.50
C SER A 192 -45.78 1.25 -30.08
N ALA A 193 -45.73 0.08 -29.46
CA ALA A 193 -45.18 -0.09 -28.12
C ALA A 193 -43.71 0.35 -28.01
N ARG A 194 -42.86 0.00 -28.99
CA ARG A 194 -41.47 0.49 -29.07
C ARG A 194 -41.40 2.01 -29.27
N ALA A 195 -42.27 2.60 -30.08
CA ALA A 195 -42.32 4.05 -30.26
C ALA A 195 -42.69 4.79 -28.95
N MET A 196 -43.54 4.19 -28.10
CA MET A 196 -43.87 4.74 -26.79
C MET A 196 -42.66 4.75 -25.84
N LEU A 197 -41.79 3.74 -25.88
CA LEU A 197 -40.51 3.77 -25.14
C LEU A 197 -39.68 4.99 -25.52
N THR A 198 -39.51 5.23 -26.83
CA THR A 198 -38.79 6.40 -27.34
C THR A 198 -39.44 7.71 -26.92
N TYR A 199 -40.78 7.79 -26.97
CA TYR A 199 -41.52 8.97 -26.52
C TYR A 199 -41.30 9.26 -25.04
N LEU A 200 -41.36 8.27 -24.17
CA LEU A 200 -41.13 8.46 -22.74
C LEU A 200 -39.66 8.77 -22.44
N SER A 201 -38.72 8.14 -23.15
CA SER A 201 -37.29 8.41 -22.99
C SER A 201 -36.92 9.86 -23.31
N LEU A 202 -37.45 10.40 -24.41
CA LEU A 202 -37.15 11.75 -24.90
C LEU A 202 -38.11 12.84 -24.39
N GLY A 203 -39.34 12.46 -24.06
CA GLY A 203 -40.46 13.38 -23.80
C GLY A 203 -40.85 13.50 -22.32
N THR A 204 -40.27 12.70 -21.42
CA THR A 204 -40.52 12.85 -19.98
C THR A 204 -39.94 14.16 -19.46
N ALA A 205 -40.77 14.98 -18.81
CA ALA A 205 -40.36 16.27 -18.28
C ALA A 205 -39.23 16.13 -17.23
N PRO A 206 -38.19 16.99 -17.25
CA PRO A 206 -37.05 16.88 -16.33
C PRO A 206 -37.42 16.94 -14.84
N ASP A 207 -38.50 17.65 -14.51
CA ASP A 207 -39.04 17.84 -13.16
C ASP A 207 -40.05 16.76 -12.73
N ASN A 208 -40.32 15.76 -13.58
CA ASN A 208 -41.12 14.61 -13.19
C ASN A 208 -40.39 13.82 -12.09
N PRO A 209 -40.97 13.65 -10.88
CA PRO A 209 -40.31 12.97 -9.77
C PRO A 209 -39.99 11.49 -10.04
N GLN A 210 -40.63 10.86 -11.04
CA GLN A 210 -40.35 9.48 -11.44
C GLN A 210 -39.38 9.37 -12.63
N ASN A 211 -38.87 10.49 -13.18
CA ASN A 211 -38.08 10.48 -14.41
C ASN A 211 -36.87 9.53 -14.33
N ALA A 212 -36.11 9.56 -13.24
CA ALA A 212 -34.95 8.69 -13.06
C ALA A 212 -35.35 7.20 -13.03
N ALA A 213 -36.39 6.84 -12.28
CA ALA A 213 -36.88 5.47 -12.20
C ALA A 213 -37.46 5.01 -13.55
N LEU A 214 -38.30 5.83 -14.22
CA LEU A 214 -38.84 5.54 -15.54
C LEU A 214 -37.75 5.27 -16.58
N LYS A 215 -36.67 6.05 -16.57
CA LYS A 215 -35.54 5.84 -17.47
C LYS A 215 -34.89 4.47 -17.27
N ALA A 216 -34.65 4.05 -16.03
CA ALA A 216 -34.09 2.72 -15.76
C ALA A 216 -34.97 1.60 -16.33
N PHE A 217 -36.29 1.67 -16.09
CA PHE A 217 -37.25 0.70 -16.65
C PHE A 217 -37.31 0.73 -18.19
N ILE A 218 -37.19 1.91 -18.81
CA ILE A 218 -37.16 2.06 -20.27
C ILE A 218 -35.90 1.42 -20.85
N GLU A 219 -34.73 1.72 -20.28
CA GLU A 219 -33.45 1.14 -20.70
C GLU A 219 -33.46 -0.39 -20.61
N GLN A 220 -34.07 -0.97 -19.57
CA GLN A 220 -34.27 -2.41 -19.46
C GLN A 220 -35.22 -2.95 -20.54
N ALA A 221 -36.35 -2.28 -20.78
CA ALA A 221 -37.32 -2.70 -21.79
C ALA A 221 -36.76 -2.63 -23.22
N GLU A 222 -35.91 -1.65 -23.53
CA GLU A 222 -35.23 -1.50 -24.82
C GLU A 222 -34.29 -2.66 -25.15
N LYS A 223 -33.68 -3.29 -24.13
CA LYS A 223 -32.78 -4.44 -24.29
C LYS A 223 -33.50 -5.78 -24.54
N GLN A 224 -34.81 -5.85 -24.31
CA GLN A 224 -35.57 -7.11 -24.44
C GLN A 224 -35.80 -7.51 -25.89
N SER A 225 -35.86 -8.82 -26.15
CA SER A 225 -36.32 -9.35 -27.43
C SER A 225 -37.76 -8.94 -27.71
N ASP A 226 -38.17 -8.96 -28.96
CA ASP A 226 -39.53 -8.62 -29.36
C ASP A 226 -40.58 -9.52 -28.71
N VAL A 227 -40.27 -10.81 -28.55
CA VAL A 227 -41.12 -11.79 -27.86
C VAL A 227 -41.19 -11.50 -26.36
N ASP A 228 -40.03 -11.34 -25.70
CA ASP A 228 -39.98 -11.05 -24.25
C ASP A 228 -40.71 -9.76 -23.91
N PHE A 229 -40.51 -8.72 -24.71
CA PHE A 229 -41.14 -7.42 -24.55
C PHE A 229 -42.66 -7.49 -24.69
N ALA A 230 -43.16 -8.23 -25.68
CA ALA A 230 -44.60 -8.43 -25.85
C ALA A 230 -45.22 -9.18 -24.66
N LEU A 231 -44.56 -10.22 -24.15
CA LEU A 231 -45.02 -10.97 -22.98
C LEU A 231 -45.01 -10.12 -21.70
N HIS A 232 -43.97 -9.30 -21.50
CA HIS A 232 -43.85 -8.44 -20.33
C HIS A 232 -44.86 -7.29 -20.29
N TYR A 233 -45.06 -6.61 -21.43
CA TYR A 233 -45.79 -5.34 -21.46
C TYR A 233 -47.13 -5.39 -22.20
N LEU A 234 -47.32 -6.26 -23.19
CA LEU A 234 -48.55 -6.30 -24.01
C LEU A 234 -49.55 -7.36 -23.54
N GLN A 235 -49.08 -8.55 -23.14
CA GLN A 235 -49.96 -9.70 -22.84
C GLN A 235 -50.41 -9.80 -21.37
N GLY A 236 -50.05 -8.83 -20.52
CA GLY A 236 -50.52 -8.75 -19.12
C GLY A 236 -50.03 -9.89 -18.22
N LEU A 237 -49.02 -10.66 -18.64
CA LEU A 237 -48.47 -11.79 -17.88
C LEU A 237 -47.78 -11.34 -16.59
N ASN A 238 -47.13 -10.17 -16.60
CA ASN A 238 -46.44 -9.62 -15.43
C ASN A 238 -47.42 -9.10 -14.38
N GLN A 239 -47.59 -9.89 -13.31
CA GLN A 239 -48.45 -9.58 -12.15
C GLN A 239 -47.62 -9.37 -10.88
N PRO A 240 -47.11 -8.14 -10.64
CA PRO A 240 -46.45 -7.78 -9.40
C PRO A 240 -47.44 -7.79 -8.23
N CYS A 241 -46.93 -8.07 -7.04
CA CYS A 241 -47.72 -8.12 -5.81
C CYS A 241 -46.96 -7.50 -4.64
N TYR A 242 -47.65 -7.16 -3.54
CA TYR A 242 -46.95 -6.83 -2.30
C TYR A 242 -46.34 -8.11 -1.71
N PHE A 243 -45.25 -7.97 -0.96
CA PHE A 243 -44.62 -9.11 -0.28
C PHE A 243 -45.61 -9.82 0.66
N VAL A 244 -46.48 -9.09 1.33
CA VAL A 244 -47.51 -9.68 2.22
C VAL A 244 -48.51 -10.57 1.46
N ASP A 245 -48.84 -10.21 0.21
CA ASP A 245 -49.74 -10.99 -0.64
C ASP A 245 -49.04 -12.25 -1.13
N PHE A 246 -47.79 -12.11 -1.59
CA PHE A 246 -46.94 -13.25 -1.95
C PHE A 246 -46.77 -14.22 -0.78
N TYR A 247 -46.46 -13.70 0.41
CA TYR A 247 -46.30 -14.48 1.63
C TYR A 247 -47.57 -15.27 1.98
N SER A 248 -48.75 -14.65 1.84
CA SER A 248 -50.03 -15.33 2.02
C SER A 248 -50.23 -16.47 1.01
N GLN A 249 -49.92 -16.22 -0.27
CA GLN A 249 -50.07 -17.19 -1.35
C GLN A 249 -49.16 -18.41 -1.20
N ILE A 250 -47.88 -18.21 -0.85
CA ILE A 250 -46.95 -19.32 -0.60
C ILE A 250 -47.38 -20.15 0.62
N THR A 251 -47.90 -19.50 1.66
CA THR A 251 -48.36 -20.20 2.88
C THR A 251 -49.58 -21.08 2.57
N GLN A 252 -50.53 -20.58 1.77
CA GLN A 252 -51.71 -21.32 1.34
C GLN A 252 -51.36 -22.53 0.45
N THR A 253 -50.26 -22.45 -0.29
CA THR A 253 -49.76 -23.54 -1.15
C THR A 253 -48.79 -24.49 -0.42
N GLY A 254 -48.62 -24.32 0.89
CA GLY A 254 -47.86 -25.24 1.74
C GLY A 254 -46.36 -24.95 1.81
N PHE A 255 -45.95 -23.70 1.58
CA PHE A 255 -44.56 -23.24 1.72
C PHE A 255 -44.38 -22.23 2.85
N ALA A 256 -43.20 -22.29 3.48
CA ALA A 256 -42.70 -21.30 4.41
C ALA A 256 -41.61 -20.44 3.74
N TYR A 257 -41.64 -19.14 4.03
CA TYR A 257 -40.63 -18.18 3.58
C TYR A 257 -39.34 -18.31 4.40
N VAL A 258 -38.20 -18.49 3.73
CA VAL A 258 -36.89 -18.52 4.38
C VAL A 258 -36.25 -17.13 4.38
N GLY A 259 -36.14 -16.50 3.21
CA GLY A 259 -35.42 -15.24 3.01
C GLY A 259 -35.20 -14.94 1.53
N ASP A 260 -34.54 -13.82 1.21
CA ASP A 260 -34.11 -13.52 -0.16
C ASP A 260 -32.76 -14.20 -0.47
N VAL A 261 -32.53 -14.62 -1.72
CA VAL A 261 -31.22 -15.18 -2.14
C VAL A 261 -30.08 -14.20 -1.88
N ARG A 262 -30.35 -12.89 -1.89
CA ARG A 262 -29.44 -11.84 -1.41
C ARG A 262 -29.80 -11.47 0.02
N ALA A 263 -29.49 -12.34 0.98
CA ALA A 263 -29.87 -12.16 2.38
C ALA A 263 -29.47 -10.80 3.00
N TYR A 264 -28.38 -10.18 2.55
CA TYR A 264 -27.98 -8.83 3.00
C TYR A 264 -29.03 -7.76 2.66
N THR A 265 -29.83 -7.94 1.61
CA THR A 265 -30.93 -7.03 1.27
C THR A 265 -32.07 -7.10 2.29
N GLU A 266 -32.18 -8.15 3.10
CA GLU A 266 -33.18 -8.23 4.17
C GLU A 266 -32.73 -7.57 5.47
N LEU A 267 -31.47 -7.13 5.53
CA LEU A 267 -30.88 -6.46 6.68
C LEU A 267 -31.04 -4.94 6.52
N ALA A 268 -31.80 -4.31 7.40
CA ALA A 268 -31.99 -2.85 7.36
C ALA A 268 -30.66 -2.07 7.47
N GLY A 269 -29.66 -2.62 8.16
CA GLY A 269 -28.30 -2.07 8.25
C GLY A 269 -27.56 -1.96 6.91
N HIS A 270 -27.94 -2.74 5.89
CA HIS A 270 -27.40 -2.60 4.53
C HIS A 270 -27.70 -1.22 3.94
N TYR A 271 -28.88 -0.67 4.25
CA TYR A 271 -29.36 0.62 3.76
C TYR A 271 -29.00 1.79 4.70
N GLY A 272 -28.15 1.55 5.70
CA GLY A 272 -27.57 2.56 6.58
C GLY A 272 -28.19 2.61 7.98
N ASP A 273 -27.42 3.19 8.92
CA ASP A 273 -27.72 3.21 10.36
C ASP A 273 -29.05 3.88 10.71
N GLN A 274 -29.50 4.84 9.90
CA GLN A 274 -30.79 5.51 10.10
C GLN A 274 -31.95 4.58 9.74
N VAL A 275 -31.85 3.86 8.60
CA VAL A 275 -32.86 2.88 8.18
C VAL A 275 -32.92 1.77 9.23
N SER A 276 -31.79 1.22 9.68
CA SER A 276 -31.76 0.19 10.72
C SER A 276 -32.48 0.60 12.00
N ARG A 277 -32.12 1.76 12.58
CA ARG A 277 -32.69 2.24 13.85
C ARG A 277 -34.20 2.49 13.76
N LEU A 278 -34.67 3.11 12.68
CA LEU A 278 -36.10 3.37 12.48
C LEU A 278 -36.88 2.08 12.21
N HIS A 279 -36.28 1.17 11.44
CA HIS A 279 -36.88 -0.11 11.12
C HIS A 279 -37.11 -0.97 12.37
N GLU A 280 -36.12 -1.02 13.27
CA GLU A 280 -36.22 -1.67 14.59
C GLU A 280 -37.31 -1.05 15.47
N THR A 281 -37.46 0.29 15.43
CA THR A 281 -38.43 1.01 16.27
C THR A 281 -39.88 0.73 15.88
N ILE A 282 -40.16 0.62 14.57
CA ILE A 282 -41.53 0.45 14.04
C ILE A 282 -41.96 -1.02 14.04
N CYS A 283 -41.01 -1.96 14.09
CA CYS A 283 -41.27 -3.40 14.01
C CYS A 283 -40.82 -4.17 15.28
N PRO A 284 -41.33 -3.85 16.49
CA PRO A 284 -40.84 -4.49 17.73
C PRO A 284 -41.33 -5.94 17.94
N GLU A 285 -42.34 -6.41 17.19
CA GLU A 285 -42.89 -7.78 17.30
C GLU A 285 -42.56 -8.65 16.06
N ASN A 286 -42.21 -9.92 16.29
CA ASN A 286 -41.71 -10.93 15.32
C ASN A 286 -42.70 -11.36 14.21
N THR A 287 -43.19 -10.43 13.39
CA THR A 287 -43.91 -10.79 12.15
C THR A 287 -43.04 -10.52 10.92
N THR A 288 -42.25 -11.54 10.53
CA THR A 288 -41.26 -11.48 9.43
C THR A 288 -41.83 -10.84 8.16
N TYR A 289 -43.06 -11.21 7.77
CA TYR A 289 -43.68 -10.71 6.54
C TYR A 289 -44.00 -9.21 6.55
N LEU A 290 -44.48 -8.66 7.68
CA LEU A 290 -44.74 -7.23 7.83
C LEU A 290 -43.43 -6.45 7.91
N ARG A 291 -42.46 -6.95 8.68
CA ARG A 291 -41.14 -6.34 8.79
C ARG A 291 -40.49 -6.18 7.42
N GLN A 292 -40.43 -7.24 6.64
CA GLN A 292 -39.86 -7.20 5.30
C GLN A 292 -40.67 -6.34 4.32
N GLN A 293 -42.00 -6.30 4.42
CA GLN A 293 -42.81 -5.38 3.61
C GLN A 293 -42.53 -3.90 3.93
N TYR A 294 -42.35 -3.55 5.21
CA TYR A 294 -41.98 -2.19 5.59
C TYR A 294 -40.58 -1.82 5.09
N LEU A 295 -39.65 -2.79 5.08
CA LEU A 295 -38.35 -2.57 4.46
C LEU A 295 -38.49 -2.31 2.96
N ASP A 296 -39.33 -3.06 2.25
CA ASP A 296 -39.60 -2.85 0.82
C ASP A 296 -40.12 -1.43 0.53
N PHE A 297 -40.95 -0.88 1.43
CA PHE A 297 -41.38 0.52 1.34
C PHE A 297 -40.23 1.50 1.55
N ALA A 298 -39.37 1.27 2.55
CA ALA A 298 -38.26 2.16 2.86
C ALA A 298 -37.21 2.21 1.74
N VAL A 299 -37.02 1.11 1.01
CA VAL A 299 -35.96 0.96 -0.01
C VAL A 299 -36.49 0.91 -1.44
N ASN A 300 -37.79 1.13 -1.62
CA ASN A 300 -38.50 1.09 -2.89
C ASN A 300 -38.21 -0.19 -3.71
N ARG A 301 -38.31 -1.36 -3.07
CA ARG A 301 -37.94 -2.64 -3.70
C ARG A 301 -38.85 -2.95 -4.89
N SER A 302 -38.26 -3.25 -6.04
CA SER A 302 -38.94 -3.54 -7.32
C SER A 302 -39.03 -5.04 -7.64
N GLN A 303 -38.12 -5.85 -7.09
CA GLN A 303 -38.05 -7.29 -7.32
C GLN A 303 -37.54 -8.04 -6.08
N ARG A 304 -38.02 -9.26 -5.87
CA ARG A 304 -37.52 -10.20 -4.86
C ARG A 304 -37.20 -11.54 -5.51
N PHE A 305 -36.22 -12.25 -4.94
CA PHE A 305 -35.92 -13.62 -5.31
C PHE A 305 -35.93 -14.46 -4.05
N SER A 306 -37.11 -15.00 -3.75
CA SER A 306 -37.45 -15.56 -2.44
C SER A 306 -37.17 -17.06 -2.38
N MET A 307 -36.52 -17.49 -1.30
CA MET A 307 -36.29 -18.89 -0.96
C MET A 307 -37.45 -19.44 -0.11
N LEU A 308 -37.96 -20.60 -0.52
CA LEU A 308 -39.15 -21.24 0.05
C LEU A 308 -38.86 -22.71 0.37
N ILE A 309 -39.31 -23.19 1.52
CA ILE A 309 -39.26 -24.60 1.90
C ILE A 309 -40.64 -25.12 2.26
N PRO A 310 -40.87 -26.45 2.29
CA PRO A 310 -42.16 -26.99 2.73
C PRO A 310 -42.57 -26.48 4.11
N GLN A 311 -43.85 -26.13 4.29
CA GLN A 311 -44.40 -25.57 5.54
C GLN A 311 -44.16 -26.48 6.76
N THR A 312 -44.02 -27.79 6.54
CA THR A 312 -43.66 -28.77 7.58
C THR A 312 -42.31 -28.51 8.23
N ARG A 313 -41.45 -27.70 7.59
CA ARG A 313 -40.12 -27.30 8.05
C ARG A 313 -40.04 -25.85 8.54
N ALA A 314 -41.16 -25.15 8.66
CA ALA A 314 -41.20 -23.74 9.08
C ALA A 314 -40.51 -23.48 10.43
N ALA A 315 -40.49 -24.48 11.34
CA ALA A 315 -39.85 -24.38 12.64
C ALA A 315 -38.31 -24.30 12.58
N ASP A 316 -37.70 -24.65 11.45
CA ASP A 316 -36.24 -24.59 11.25
C ASP A 316 -35.76 -23.16 10.91
N ILE A 317 -36.68 -22.26 10.55
CA ILE A 317 -36.37 -20.95 9.97
C ILE A 317 -36.16 -19.91 11.08
N LEU A 318 -35.01 -19.24 11.04
CA LEU A 318 -34.73 -18.06 11.85
C LEU A 318 -35.44 -16.83 11.27
N SER A 319 -35.89 -15.93 12.14
CA SER A 319 -36.60 -14.70 11.72
C SER A 319 -35.72 -13.74 10.91
N GLU A 320 -34.41 -13.87 11.03
CA GLU A 320 -33.38 -13.07 10.34
C GLU A 320 -32.13 -13.92 10.07
N PRO A 321 -31.26 -13.53 9.11
CA PRO A 321 -29.96 -14.16 8.95
C PRO A 321 -29.12 -14.10 10.22
N ASP A 322 -28.72 -15.25 10.74
CA ASP A 322 -27.76 -15.34 11.85
C ASP A 322 -26.34 -15.12 11.33
N LEU A 323 -25.87 -13.88 11.47
CA LEU A 323 -24.54 -13.47 11.02
C LEU A 323 -23.40 -14.14 11.81
N THR A 324 -23.66 -14.86 12.90
CA THR A 324 -22.62 -15.66 13.57
C THR A 324 -22.22 -16.87 12.73
N LYS A 325 -23.14 -17.39 11.92
CA LYS A 325 -22.92 -18.53 11.00
C LYS A 325 -22.05 -18.21 9.79
N LEU A 326 -21.73 -16.94 9.55
CA LEU A 326 -20.70 -16.54 8.59
C LEU A 326 -19.33 -17.18 8.89
N ALA A 327 -19.10 -17.60 10.13
CA ALA A 327 -17.93 -18.36 10.55
C ALA A 327 -17.84 -19.76 9.93
N ASP A 328 -18.97 -20.35 9.54
CA ASP A 328 -19.05 -21.70 8.96
C ASP A 328 -18.78 -21.71 7.45
N LEU A 329 -18.70 -20.53 6.83
CA LEU A 329 -18.59 -20.36 5.39
C LEU A 329 -17.14 -20.22 4.94
N ASN A 330 -16.86 -20.73 3.75
CA ASN A 330 -15.65 -20.45 3.01
C ASN A 330 -15.85 -19.25 2.09
N TRP A 331 -14.86 -18.37 2.06
CA TRP A 331 -14.91 -17.06 1.40
C TRP A 331 -13.96 -17.03 0.21
N ALA A 332 -14.40 -16.42 -0.90
CA ALA A 332 -13.57 -16.13 -2.05
C ALA A 332 -13.87 -14.74 -2.60
N GLY A 333 -12.91 -14.15 -3.31
CA GLY A 333 -13.14 -12.94 -4.08
C GLY A 333 -11.90 -12.50 -4.82
N ASN A 334 -12.10 -11.84 -5.96
CA ASN A 334 -11.03 -11.27 -6.75
C ASN A 334 -10.87 -9.80 -6.38
N PHE A 335 -9.87 -9.47 -5.57
CA PHE A 335 -9.57 -8.11 -5.17
C PHE A 335 -8.12 -7.78 -5.47
N GLN A 336 -7.90 -6.59 -6.01
CA GLN A 336 -6.58 -6.07 -6.33
C GLN A 336 -6.38 -4.73 -5.70
N ARG A 337 -5.24 -4.57 -5.05
CA ARG A 337 -4.89 -3.35 -4.34
C ARG A 337 -4.66 -2.20 -5.33
N VAL A 338 -5.26 -1.05 -5.09
CA VAL A 338 -5.09 0.13 -5.94
C VAL A 338 -3.72 0.76 -5.69
N THR A 339 -2.99 1.04 -6.76
CA THR A 339 -1.69 1.71 -6.72
C THR A 339 -1.83 3.11 -7.31
N ALA A 340 -1.33 4.13 -6.61
CA ALA A 340 -1.33 5.50 -7.08
C ALA A 340 -0.28 5.73 -8.19
N SER A 341 -0.38 6.85 -8.89
CA SER A 341 0.54 7.23 -9.98
C SER A 341 2.00 7.35 -9.55
N ASN A 342 2.24 7.63 -8.27
CA ASN A 342 3.57 7.69 -7.66
C ASN A 342 4.09 6.31 -7.19
N GLY A 343 3.37 5.21 -7.49
CA GLY A 343 3.71 3.85 -7.09
C GLY A 343 3.27 3.48 -5.66
N SER A 344 2.68 4.39 -4.88
CA SER A 344 2.26 4.08 -3.51
C SER A 344 0.98 3.25 -3.48
N THR A 345 0.95 2.23 -2.63
CA THR A 345 -0.23 1.43 -2.34
C THR A 345 -1.28 2.24 -1.58
N LEU A 346 -2.53 2.26 -2.06
CA LEU A 346 -3.63 2.96 -1.42
C LEU A 346 -4.45 2.04 -0.51
N ASN A 347 -5.16 2.62 0.46
CA ASN A 347 -6.15 1.93 1.29
C ASN A 347 -7.46 1.65 0.52
N ALA A 348 -7.31 1.09 -0.68
CA ALA A 348 -8.40 0.78 -1.60
C ALA A 348 -8.10 -0.47 -2.43
N HIS A 349 -9.17 -1.14 -2.87
CA HIS A 349 -9.15 -2.29 -3.76
C HIS A 349 -10.10 -2.11 -4.93
N THR A 350 -9.78 -2.72 -6.07
CA THR A 350 -10.72 -2.93 -7.17
C THR A 350 -11.16 -4.39 -7.16
N SER A 351 -12.47 -4.65 -7.21
CA SER A 351 -13.03 -5.99 -7.32
C SER A 351 -12.94 -6.54 -8.75
N GLY A 352 -13.14 -7.84 -8.93
CA GLY A 352 -13.15 -8.49 -10.25
C GLY A 352 -14.18 -7.93 -11.23
N VAL A 353 -15.26 -7.32 -10.72
CA VAL A 353 -16.30 -6.65 -11.50
C VAL A 353 -16.06 -5.16 -11.71
N GLY A 354 -14.93 -4.62 -11.21
CA GLY A 354 -14.53 -3.23 -11.40
C GLY A 354 -15.01 -2.24 -10.33
N GLU A 355 -15.61 -2.72 -9.22
CA GLU A 355 -16.03 -1.88 -8.09
C GLU A 355 -14.81 -1.44 -7.27
N ASN A 356 -14.73 -0.16 -6.89
CA ASN A 356 -13.68 0.35 -6.02
C ASN A 356 -14.13 0.40 -4.56
N ILE A 357 -13.37 -0.24 -3.68
CA ILE A 357 -13.66 -0.39 -2.25
C ILE A 357 -12.54 0.30 -1.47
N SER A 358 -12.87 1.40 -0.80
CA SER A 358 -11.91 2.15 0.04
C SER A 358 -12.25 1.97 1.52
N THR A 359 -11.24 1.71 2.36
CA THR A 359 -11.45 1.58 3.81
C THR A 359 -10.17 1.80 4.61
N GLU A 360 -10.30 2.48 5.76
CA GLU A 360 -9.20 2.63 6.71
C GLU A 360 -9.10 1.46 7.71
N ASN A 361 -9.98 0.45 7.60
CA ASN A 361 -9.94 -0.69 8.51
C ASN A 361 -8.86 -1.70 8.06
N PRO A 362 -7.76 -1.87 8.84
CA PRO A 362 -6.64 -2.73 8.45
C PRO A 362 -7.01 -4.21 8.34
N VAL A 363 -8.02 -4.68 9.10
CA VAL A 363 -8.50 -6.06 9.03
C VAL A 363 -9.24 -6.29 7.72
N VAL A 364 -10.12 -5.37 7.32
CA VAL A 364 -10.82 -5.45 6.03
C VAL A 364 -9.82 -5.42 4.87
N LEU A 365 -8.86 -4.47 4.90
CA LEU A 365 -7.81 -4.39 3.89
C LEU A 365 -7.03 -5.71 3.77
N SER A 366 -6.72 -6.35 4.89
CA SER A 366 -5.99 -7.63 4.90
C SER A 366 -6.85 -8.81 4.42
N ILE A 367 -8.16 -8.82 4.72
CA ILE A 367 -9.09 -9.84 4.21
C ILE A 367 -9.14 -9.76 2.68
N LEU A 368 -9.34 -8.56 2.12
CA LEU A 368 -9.43 -8.35 0.68
C LEU A 368 -8.13 -8.75 -0.04
N ASP A 369 -6.95 -8.39 0.50
CA ASP A 369 -5.67 -8.88 -0.02
C ASP A 369 -5.61 -10.42 -0.04
N THR A 370 -5.95 -11.05 1.09
CA THR A 370 -5.84 -12.51 1.25
C THR A 370 -6.79 -13.24 0.30
N LEU A 371 -8.01 -12.74 0.12
CA LEU A 371 -8.97 -13.28 -0.86
C LEU A 371 -8.42 -13.15 -2.29
N GLY A 372 -7.89 -11.96 -2.64
CA GLY A 372 -7.28 -11.69 -3.93
C GLY A 372 -6.08 -12.58 -4.25
N GLU A 373 -5.28 -12.95 -3.25
CA GLU A 373 -4.14 -13.89 -3.38
C GLU A 373 -4.58 -15.35 -3.51
N ALA A 374 -5.66 -15.74 -2.83
CA ALA A 374 -6.23 -17.09 -2.89
C ALA A 374 -7.01 -17.36 -4.19
N TRP A 375 -7.56 -16.32 -4.83
CA TRP A 375 -8.42 -16.44 -6.00
C TRP A 375 -7.84 -17.38 -7.09
N PRO A 376 -8.66 -18.22 -7.75
CA PRO A 376 -10.10 -18.43 -7.56
C PRO A 376 -10.47 -19.41 -6.43
N ALA A 377 -9.51 -19.84 -5.59
CA ALA A 377 -9.80 -20.71 -4.46
C ALA A 377 -10.51 -19.95 -3.32
N SER A 378 -11.25 -20.69 -2.48
CA SER A 378 -11.84 -20.16 -1.25
C SER A 378 -11.00 -20.47 0.00
N LEU A 379 -11.21 -19.67 1.05
CA LEU A 379 -10.56 -19.73 2.35
C LEU A 379 -11.58 -19.92 3.48
N THR A 380 -11.23 -20.73 4.49
CA THR A 380 -12.02 -20.84 5.73
C THR A 380 -11.81 -19.62 6.63
N LEU A 381 -12.64 -19.46 7.67
CA LEU A 381 -12.42 -18.43 8.69
C LEU A 381 -11.03 -18.59 9.34
N GLU A 382 -10.60 -19.80 9.69
CA GLU A 382 -9.29 -20.04 10.31
C GLU A 382 -8.14 -19.60 9.41
N GLN A 383 -8.24 -19.85 8.10
CA GLN A 383 -7.25 -19.41 7.13
C GLN A 383 -7.22 -17.87 7.02
N LEU A 384 -8.38 -17.20 7.03
CA LEU A 384 -8.46 -15.74 7.05
C LEU A 384 -7.88 -15.16 8.34
N VAL A 385 -8.22 -15.73 9.50
CA VAL A 385 -7.68 -15.32 10.82
C VAL A 385 -6.16 -15.44 10.85
N PHE A 386 -5.61 -16.55 10.34
CA PHE A 386 -4.17 -16.74 10.24
C PHE A 386 -3.52 -15.68 9.35
N ASN A 387 -4.01 -15.51 8.12
CA ASN A 387 -3.40 -14.64 7.11
C ASN A 387 -3.62 -13.14 7.35
N THR A 388 -4.52 -12.73 8.24
CA THR A 388 -4.76 -11.31 8.57
C THR A 388 -4.10 -10.88 9.87
N ARG A 389 -3.58 -11.82 10.68
CA ARG A 389 -2.92 -11.51 11.96
C ARG A 389 -1.64 -10.71 11.75
N LEU A 390 -1.37 -9.71 12.58
CA LEU A 390 -0.10 -8.99 12.58
C LEU A 390 0.85 -9.63 13.61
N PRO A 391 1.99 -10.24 13.20
CA PRO A 391 2.94 -10.85 14.13
C PRO A 391 3.45 -9.89 15.24
N GLU A 392 3.64 -8.62 14.89
CA GLU A 392 4.14 -7.56 15.77
C GLU A 392 3.08 -7.00 16.73
N LYS A 393 1.81 -7.37 16.55
CA LYS A 393 0.69 -6.91 17.38
C LYS A 393 -0.19 -8.10 17.77
N GLU A 394 0.09 -8.69 18.93
CA GLU A 394 -0.75 -9.77 19.45
C GLU A 394 -2.06 -9.20 20.01
N SER A 395 -3.17 -9.45 19.32
CA SER A 395 -4.54 -9.20 19.81
C SER A 395 -5.15 -10.52 20.22
N GLU A 396 -5.62 -10.64 21.47
CA GLU A 396 -6.36 -11.81 21.95
C GLU A 396 -7.72 -11.97 21.22
N ASN A 397 -8.24 -10.90 20.65
CA ASN A 397 -9.57 -10.85 20.00
C ASN A 397 -9.53 -10.84 18.46
N HIS A 398 -8.37 -11.10 17.82
CA HIS A 398 -8.22 -10.95 16.36
C HIS A 398 -9.23 -11.77 15.55
N GLN A 399 -9.58 -12.98 16.00
CA GLN A 399 -10.61 -13.79 15.34
C GLN A 399 -11.98 -13.09 15.34
N GLN A 400 -12.33 -12.43 16.45
CA GLN A 400 -13.56 -11.66 16.54
C GLN A 400 -13.51 -10.43 15.64
N ASP A 401 -12.36 -9.75 15.56
CA ASP A 401 -12.16 -8.61 14.66
C ASP A 401 -12.35 -9.01 13.19
N VAL A 402 -11.83 -10.18 12.78
CA VAL A 402 -12.03 -10.76 11.45
C VAL A 402 -13.50 -11.09 11.21
N LEU A 403 -14.17 -11.73 12.17
CA LEU A 403 -15.60 -12.04 12.03
C LEU A 403 -16.46 -10.77 11.91
N VAL A 404 -16.17 -9.72 12.69
CA VAL A 404 -16.83 -8.41 12.57
C VAL A 404 -16.56 -7.78 11.21
N ALA A 405 -15.34 -7.86 10.69
CA ALA A 405 -15.01 -7.37 9.36
C ALA A 405 -15.77 -8.12 8.25
N LEU A 406 -15.88 -9.45 8.34
CA LEU A 406 -16.67 -10.26 7.41
C LEU A 406 -18.16 -9.93 7.47
N LYS A 407 -18.72 -9.74 8.68
CA LYS A 407 -20.09 -9.26 8.87
C LYS A 407 -20.33 -7.93 8.16
N ASN A 408 -19.42 -6.97 8.34
CA ASN A 408 -19.53 -5.66 7.70
C ASN A 408 -19.44 -5.75 6.16
N LEU A 409 -18.56 -6.60 5.63
CA LEU A 409 -18.46 -6.84 4.19
C LEU A 409 -19.74 -7.48 3.63
N PHE A 410 -20.29 -8.47 4.32
CA PHE A 410 -21.55 -9.12 3.95
C PHE A 410 -22.73 -8.16 4.00
N VAL A 411 -22.91 -7.42 5.10
CA VAL A 411 -24.01 -6.45 5.26
C VAL A 411 -23.93 -5.35 4.21
N LYS A 412 -22.73 -4.93 3.79
CA LYS A 412 -22.57 -3.96 2.71
C LYS A 412 -22.96 -4.50 1.33
N GLY A 413 -23.03 -5.82 1.14
CA GLY A 413 -23.36 -6.42 -0.15
C GLY A 413 -22.31 -6.13 -1.23
N ILE A 414 -21.02 -6.11 -0.85
CA ILE A 414 -19.92 -5.82 -1.77
C ILE A 414 -19.88 -6.87 -2.89
N SER A 415 -19.80 -6.42 -4.14
CA SER A 415 -19.77 -7.31 -5.30
C SER A 415 -18.45 -8.06 -5.40
N GLY A 416 -18.48 -9.29 -5.92
CA GLY A 416 -17.29 -10.14 -6.05
C GLY A 416 -16.85 -10.84 -4.77
N ILE A 417 -17.68 -10.82 -3.70
CA ILE A 417 -17.53 -11.71 -2.55
C ILE A 417 -18.42 -12.92 -2.76
N TYR A 418 -17.81 -14.10 -2.70
CA TYR A 418 -18.50 -15.38 -2.82
C TYR A 418 -18.36 -16.17 -1.53
N MET A 419 -19.44 -16.82 -1.14
CA MET A 419 -19.48 -17.67 0.04
C MET A 419 -20.07 -19.02 -0.31
N ARG A 420 -19.57 -20.06 0.34
CA ARG A 420 -20.15 -21.41 0.23
C ARG A 420 -19.83 -22.23 1.46
N ILE A 421 -20.59 -23.32 1.66
CA ILE A 421 -20.21 -24.37 2.60
C ILE A 421 -19.21 -25.30 1.90
N GLY A 422 -18.14 -25.68 2.62
CA GLY A 422 -17.12 -26.58 2.10
C GLY A 422 -16.24 -26.01 0.98
N ASN A 423 -15.39 -26.85 0.41
CA ASN A 423 -14.39 -26.46 -0.59
C ASN A 423 -15.01 -26.14 -1.95
N CYS A 424 -14.55 -25.07 -2.61
CA CYS A 424 -14.98 -24.74 -3.97
C CYS A 424 -14.45 -25.73 -5.03
N PRO A 425 -15.02 -25.75 -6.26
CA PRO A 425 -14.57 -26.66 -7.32
C PRO A 425 -13.08 -26.52 -7.65
N TYR A 426 -12.53 -25.30 -7.57
CA TYR A 426 -11.09 -25.04 -7.75
C TYR A 426 -10.23 -25.78 -6.72
N ARG A 427 -10.67 -25.86 -5.46
CA ARG A 427 -9.98 -26.60 -4.38
C ARG A 427 -10.07 -28.12 -4.57
N ASN A 428 -11.10 -28.60 -5.27
CA ASN A 428 -11.36 -30.03 -5.51
C ASN A 428 -10.80 -30.52 -6.86
N SER A 429 -10.17 -29.64 -7.65
CA SER A 429 -9.59 -29.99 -8.95
C SER A 429 -8.58 -31.14 -8.84
N LYS A 430 -8.65 -32.08 -9.79
CA LYS A 430 -7.72 -33.22 -9.90
C LYS A 430 -6.65 -33.01 -10.98
N HIS A 431 -6.66 -31.87 -11.68
CA HIS A 431 -5.72 -31.57 -12.74
C HIS A 431 -4.31 -31.29 -12.18
N LYS A 432 -3.34 -32.10 -12.59
CA LYS A 432 -1.94 -32.00 -12.13
C LYS A 432 -1.16 -30.86 -12.78
N THR A 433 -1.71 -30.29 -13.85
CA THR A 433 -1.22 -29.10 -14.54
C THR A 433 -2.35 -28.08 -14.61
N LEU A 434 -2.02 -26.80 -14.73
CA LEU A 434 -3.05 -25.78 -14.95
C LEU A 434 -3.71 -25.99 -16.31
N THR A 435 -5.02 -25.82 -16.34
CA THR A 435 -5.85 -25.92 -17.54
C THR A 435 -6.95 -24.88 -17.48
N ASN A 436 -7.58 -24.61 -18.61
CA ASN A 436 -8.79 -23.82 -18.69
C ASN A 436 -10.01 -24.61 -18.17
N LEU A 437 -11.09 -23.90 -17.83
CA LEU A 437 -12.38 -24.55 -17.56
C LEU A 437 -12.88 -25.31 -18.79
N PRO A 438 -13.61 -26.43 -18.63
CA PRO A 438 -14.07 -27.21 -19.77
C PRO A 438 -15.00 -26.39 -20.67
N GLY A 439 -14.85 -26.55 -21.99
CA GLY A 439 -15.68 -25.87 -22.99
C GLY A 439 -15.34 -24.41 -23.28
N ILE A 440 -14.75 -23.68 -22.33
CA ILE A 440 -14.61 -22.21 -22.42
C ILE A 440 -13.72 -21.72 -23.58
N ALA A 441 -12.78 -22.55 -24.02
CA ALA A 441 -11.88 -22.21 -25.14
C ALA A 441 -12.47 -22.56 -26.51
N SER A 442 -13.43 -23.49 -26.58
CA SER A 442 -13.92 -24.08 -27.83
C SER A 442 -15.38 -23.75 -28.15
N THR A 443 -16.05 -22.99 -27.27
CA THR A 443 -17.46 -22.64 -27.35
C THR A 443 -17.65 -21.18 -26.96
N ASP A 444 -18.84 -20.63 -27.17
CA ASP A 444 -19.17 -19.25 -26.79
C ASP A 444 -19.35 -19.04 -25.27
N LEU A 445 -19.08 -20.06 -24.44
CA LEU A 445 -19.18 -19.96 -22.99
C LEU A 445 -18.33 -18.81 -22.41
N ALA A 446 -18.88 -18.19 -21.38
CA ALA A 446 -18.42 -16.93 -20.82
C ALA A 446 -18.74 -16.86 -19.32
N PHE A 447 -18.17 -17.76 -18.51
CA PHE A 447 -18.37 -17.80 -17.06
C PHE A 447 -17.20 -18.44 -16.30
N ASN A 448 -17.24 -18.36 -14.98
CA ASN A 448 -16.37 -19.11 -14.07
C ASN A 448 -17.18 -20.03 -13.12
N PHE A 449 -16.50 -20.89 -12.34
CA PHE A 449 -17.16 -21.79 -11.37
C PHE A 449 -17.61 -21.13 -10.06
N TRP A 450 -17.49 -19.82 -9.94
CA TRP A 450 -18.25 -19.03 -8.96
C TRP A 450 -19.58 -18.52 -9.53
N HIS A 451 -19.98 -19.08 -10.69
CA HIS A 451 -21.25 -18.79 -11.36
C HIS A 451 -21.35 -17.34 -11.87
N GLU A 452 -20.19 -16.70 -12.03
CA GLU A 452 -20.05 -15.33 -12.51
C GLU A 452 -19.85 -15.31 -14.03
N PRO A 453 -20.51 -14.42 -14.77
CA PRO A 453 -20.22 -14.20 -16.18
C PRO A 453 -18.82 -13.60 -16.39
N VAL A 454 -18.15 -14.01 -17.46
CA VAL A 454 -16.76 -13.59 -17.77
C VAL A 454 -16.66 -13.18 -19.23
N SER A 455 -16.06 -12.03 -19.50
CA SER A 455 -15.75 -11.62 -20.87
C SER A 455 -14.40 -12.20 -21.32
N LEU A 456 -14.34 -12.83 -22.49
CA LEU A 456 -13.11 -13.33 -23.11
C LEU A 456 -12.98 -12.80 -24.54
N ASP A 457 -11.84 -12.18 -24.84
CA ASP A 457 -11.52 -11.73 -26.21
C ASP A 457 -10.97 -12.88 -27.08
N SER A 458 -10.73 -12.59 -28.38
CA SER A 458 -10.24 -13.57 -29.34
C SER A 458 -8.86 -14.14 -28.97
N ASP A 459 -7.98 -13.29 -28.44
CA ASP A 459 -6.59 -13.61 -28.17
C ASP A 459 -6.50 -14.48 -26.91
N GLU A 460 -7.32 -14.17 -25.90
CA GLU A 460 -7.52 -14.98 -24.71
C GLU A 460 -8.09 -16.36 -25.03
N ARG A 461 -9.10 -16.45 -25.90
CA ARG A 461 -9.66 -17.75 -26.33
C ARG A 461 -8.60 -18.58 -27.06
N GLN A 462 -7.84 -17.97 -27.96
CA GLN A 462 -6.74 -18.64 -28.66
C GLN A 462 -5.66 -19.12 -27.68
N PHE A 463 -5.31 -18.31 -26.69
CA PHE A 463 -4.34 -18.69 -25.66
C PHE A 463 -4.83 -19.87 -24.83
N LEU A 464 -6.10 -19.89 -24.40
CA LEU A 464 -6.69 -21.00 -23.65
C LEU A 464 -6.68 -22.32 -24.45
N GLN A 465 -6.92 -22.27 -25.77
CA GLN A 465 -6.83 -23.45 -26.65
C GLN A 465 -5.40 -24.03 -26.71
N GLN A 466 -4.39 -23.18 -26.58
CA GLN A 466 -2.99 -23.55 -26.68
C GLN A 466 -2.33 -23.79 -25.32
N LEU A 467 -3.00 -23.51 -24.21
CA LEU A 467 -2.43 -23.51 -22.85
C LEU A 467 -1.75 -24.85 -22.47
N SER A 468 -2.30 -25.97 -22.95
CA SER A 468 -1.74 -27.30 -22.71
C SER A 468 -0.68 -27.73 -23.75
N SER A 469 -0.45 -26.91 -24.78
CA SER A 469 0.55 -27.17 -25.82
C SER A 469 1.96 -26.92 -25.30
N SER A 470 2.87 -27.86 -25.55
CA SER A 470 4.30 -27.70 -25.27
C SER A 470 5.00 -26.69 -26.19
N SER A 471 4.30 -26.12 -27.19
CA SER A 471 4.88 -25.18 -28.16
C SER A 471 4.92 -23.72 -27.69
N LEU A 472 4.19 -23.37 -26.62
CA LEU A 472 4.19 -22.00 -26.10
C LEU A 472 5.49 -21.71 -25.35
N SER A 473 6.14 -20.60 -25.70
CA SER A 473 7.24 -20.03 -24.92
C SER A 473 6.70 -19.60 -23.56
N LYS A 474 7.26 -20.15 -22.47
CA LYS A 474 6.91 -19.77 -21.10
C LYS A 474 7.69 -18.54 -20.64
N ASP A 475 7.58 -17.47 -21.41
CA ASP A 475 8.21 -16.18 -21.12
C ASP A 475 7.32 -15.28 -20.25
N ARG A 476 7.75 -14.04 -20.05
CA ARG A 476 7.03 -13.04 -19.24
C ARG A 476 5.61 -12.79 -19.76
N ALA A 477 5.41 -12.71 -21.07
CA ALA A 477 4.11 -12.40 -21.65
C ALA A 477 3.11 -13.54 -21.40
N PHE A 478 3.59 -14.79 -21.49
CA PHE A 478 2.80 -15.98 -21.15
C PHE A 478 2.23 -15.89 -19.72
N TYR A 479 3.07 -15.58 -18.72
CA TYR A 479 2.62 -15.51 -17.33
C TYR A 479 1.71 -14.30 -17.05
N SER A 480 1.93 -13.17 -17.72
CA SER A 480 1.01 -12.03 -17.66
C SER A 480 -0.38 -12.40 -18.16
N GLN A 481 -0.46 -13.06 -19.32
CA GLN A 481 -1.74 -13.47 -19.90
C GLN A 481 -2.42 -14.56 -19.05
N LEU A 482 -1.65 -15.53 -18.55
CA LEU A 482 -2.16 -16.54 -17.62
C LEU A 482 -2.69 -15.91 -16.32
N TRP A 483 -2.03 -14.88 -15.80
CA TRP A 483 -2.48 -14.15 -14.61
C TRP A 483 -3.78 -13.38 -14.86
N ALA A 484 -3.93 -12.75 -16.03
CA ALA A 484 -5.18 -12.10 -16.42
C ALA A 484 -6.35 -13.11 -16.47
N LEU A 485 -6.12 -14.29 -17.06
CA LEU A 485 -7.11 -15.38 -17.12
C LEU A 485 -7.40 -15.98 -15.74
N ARG A 486 -6.38 -16.06 -14.86
CA ARG A 486 -6.55 -16.41 -13.44
C ARG A 486 -7.49 -15.42 -12.74
N ASN A 487 -7.35 -14.11 -12.99
CA ASN A 487 -8.22 -13.09 -12.40
C ASN A 487 -9.67 -13.23 -12.89
N LYS A 488 -9.88 -13.68 -14.12
CA LYS A 488 -11.20 -14.05 -14.65
C LYS A 488 -11.77 -15.35 -14.06
N GLY A 489 -10.99 -16.10 -13.29
CA GLY A 489 -11.41 -17.38 -12.69
C GLY A 489 -11.51 -18.52 -13.70
N VAL A 490 -10.94 -18.40 -14.90
CA VAL A 490 -11.12 -19.41 -15.96
C VAL A 490 -10.00 -20.45 -16.01
N ILE A 491 -9.06 -20.40 -15.05
CA ILE A 491 -7.94 -21.31 -14.90
C ILE A 491 -8.09 -22.09 -13.59
N TRP A 492 -7.83 -23.40 -13.64
CA TRP A 492 -7.88 -24.24 -12.47
C TRP A 492 -6.87 -25.39 -12.52
N GLY A 493 -6.62 -25.98 -11.36
CA GLY A 493 -5.69 -27.07 -11.16
C GLY A 493 -5.51 -27.37 -9.68
N THR A 494 -4.84 -28.47 -9.37
CA THR A 494 -4.48 -28.80 -7.98
C THR A 494 -3.61 -27.68 -7.35
N PRO A 495 -3.58 -27.54 -6.01
CA PRO A 495 -2.67 -26.60 -5.36
C PRO A 495 -1.20 -26.77 -5.78
N ARG A 496 -0.78 -28.01 -6.07
CA ARG A 496 0.54 -28.31 -6.63
C ARG A 496 0.74 -27.72 -8.02
N ALA A 497 -0.26 -27.80 -8.90
CA ALA A 497 -0.18 -27.23 -10.25
C ALA A 497 0.00 -25.70 -10.20
N TRP A 498 -0.75 -25.02 -9.32
CA TRP A 498 -0.58 -23.59 -9.07
C TRP A 498 0.79 -23.24 -8.54
N ARG A 499 1.27 -23.98 -7.53
CA ARG A 499 2.61 -23.82 -6.98
C ARG A 499 3.68 -23.95 -8.06
N ASP A 500 3.66 -25.06 -8.80
CA ASP A 500 4.66 -25.37 -9.83
C ASP A 500 4.65 -24.28 -10.93
N CYS A 501 3.48 -23.78 -11.33
CA CYS A 501 3.36 -22.65 -12.26
C CYS A 501 3.91 -21.34 -11.69
N LEU A 502 3.58 -20.99 -10.45
CA LEU A 502 4.04 -19.74 -9.82
C LEU A 502 5.55 -19.75 -9.57
N GLN A 503 6.13 -20.91 -9.27
CA GLN A 503 7.58 -21.10 -9.17
C GLN A 503 8.28 -20.79 -10.50
N GLU A 504 7.72 -21.21 -11.63
CA GLU A 504 8.27 -20.87 -12.95
C GLU A 504 8.02 -19.38 -13.29
N ALA A 505 6.87 -18.83 -12.90
CA ALA A 505 6.49 -17.45 -13.17
C ALA A 505 7.44 -16.42 -12.53
N ILE A 506 7.78 -16.59 -11.24
CA ILE A 506 8.65 -15.64 -10.51
C ILE A 506 10.07 -15.56 -11.07
N VAL A 507 10.55 -16.58 -11.78
CA VAL A 507 11.89 -16.58 -12.41
C VAL A 507 11.92 -15.73 -13.68
N ASN A 508 10.78 -15.60 -14.37
CA ASN A 508 10.67 -14.89 -15.65
C ASN A 508 10.02 -13.49 -15.51
N ALA A 509 9.69 -13.10 -14.29
CA ALA A 509 8.95 -11.91 -13.94
C ALA A 509 9.89 -10.71 -13.64
N ASP A 510 9.41 -9.49 -13.89
CA ASP A 510 10.02 -8.29 -13.32
C ASP A 510 9.64 -8.09 -11.85
N VAL A 511 10.22 -7.06 -11.21
CA VAL A 511 10.03 -6.77 -9.78
C VAL A 511 8.55 -6.63 -9.41
N GLY A 512 7.77 -5.91 -10.23
CA GLY A 512 6.34 -5.68 -9.98
C GLY A 512 5.53 -6.97 -10.07
N GLN A 513 5.83 -7.81 -11.06
CA GLN A 513 5.19 -9.12 -11.21
C GLN A 513 5.58 -10.09 -10.09
N VAL A 514 6.86 -10.13 -9.69
CA VAL A 514 7.34 -10.96 -8.57
C VAL A 514 6.63 -10.55 -7.28
N ALA A 515 6.47 -9.25 -7.04
CA ALA A 515 5.73 -8.70 -5.91
C ALA A 515 4.29 -9.21 -5.80
N VAL A 516 3.63 -9.48 -6.92
CA VAL A 516 2.26 -10.03 -6.96
C VAL A 516 2.27 -11.56 -6.83
N TYR A 517 3.06 -12.24 -7.66
CA TYR A 517 3.04 -13.71 -7.73
C TYR A 517 3.52 -14.36 -6.44
N ILE A 518 4.51 -13.76 -5.76
CA ILE A 518 5.08 -14.34 -4.54
C ILE A 518 4.04 -14.43 -3.42
N GLN A 519 3.13 -13.45 -3.35
CA GLN A 519 2.11 -13.40 -2.31
C GLN A 519 1.16 -14.59 -2.41
N SER A 520 0.79 -14.95 -3.65
CA SER A 520 -0.04 -16.12 -3.94
C SER A 520 0.77 -17.42 -3.81
N LEU A 521 2.05 -17.44 -4.21
CA LEU A 521 2.90 -18.62 -4.06
C LEU A 521 3.01 -19.05 -2.59
N VAL A 522 3.07 -18.10 -1.64
CA VAL A 522 3.06 -18.42 -0.21
C VAL A 522 1.81 -19.23 0.17
N MET A 523 0.62 -18.86 -0.33
CA MET A 523 -0.63 -19.61 -0.07
C MET A 523 -0.56 -21.05 -0.61
N TYR A 524 0.06 -21.25 -1.77
CA TYR A 524 0.22 -22.57 -2.40
C TYR A 524 1.44 -23.37 -1.91
N THR A 525 2.24 -22.82 -0.99
CA THR A 525 3.39 -23.48 -0.36
C THR A 525 3.20 -23.72 1.13
N SER A 526 2.36 -22.93 1.80
CA SER A 526 1.99 -23.11 3.21
C SER A 526 1.01 -24.26 3.43
N GLU A 527 1.13 -24.89 4.60
CA GLU A 527 0.20 -25.92 5.06
C GLU A 527 -1.20 -25.33 5.36
N THR A 528 -2.24 -26.15 5.33
CA THR A 528 -3.62 -25.72 5.66
C THR A 528 -3.74 -25.15 7.07
N SER A 529 -3.01 -25.69 8.04
CA SER A 529 -2.91 -25.15 9.40
C SER A 529 -2.12 -23.83 9.50
N ALA A 530 -1.36 -23.49 8.46
CA ALA A 530 -0.62 -22.24 8.33
C ALA A 530 -1.26 -21.34 7.25
N GLY A 531 -2.59 -21.40 7.12
CA GLY A 531 -3.35 -20.53 6.23
C GLY A 531 -3.22 -20.79 4.72
N GLY A 532 -2.49 -21.84 4.31
CA GLY A 532 -2.26 -22.18 2.90
C GLY A 532 -3.11 -23.36 2.39
N PHE A 533 -2.70 -23.98 1.28
CA PHE A 533 -3.43 -25.04 0.60
C PHE A 533 -2.73 -26.41 0.56
N VAL A 534 -1.56 -26.54 1.19
CA VAL A 534 -0.81 -27.81 1.23
C VAL A 534 -1.31 -28.69 2.37
N GLU A 535 -1.74 -29.92 2.07
CA GLU A 535 -2.13 -30.86 3.13
C GLU A 535 -0.92 -31.33 3.95
N PRO A 536 -1.01 -31.39 5.31
CA PRO A 536 0.13 -31.71 6.19
C PRO A 536 0.85 -33.03 5.87
N GLU A 537 0.10 -34.06 5.48
CA GLU A 537 0.64 -35.38 5.11
C GLU A 537 1.61 -35.30 3.92
N LYS A 538 1.39 -34.37 2.99
CA LYS A 538 2.23 -34.15 1.80
C LYS A 538 3.43 -33.26 2.08
N SER A 539 3.43 -32.47 3.16
CA SER A 539 4.55 -31.61 3.58
C SER A 539 5.72 -32.43 4.14
N SER A 540 5.44 -33.47 4.93
CA SER A 540 6.47 -34.32 5.56
C SER A 540 7.42 -35.01 4.56
N ALA A 541 6.94 -35.31 3.35
CA ALA A 541 7.73 -35.90 2.27
C ALA A 541 8.70 -34.90 1.62
N HIS A 542 8.39 -33.61 1.59
CA HIS A 542 9.21 -32.58 0.93
C HIS A 542 10.39 -32.13 1.79
N LYS A 543 10.32 -32.26 3.13
CA LYS A 543 11.44 -32.00 4.06
C LYS A 543 12.64 -32.95 3.87
N LYS A 544 12.54 -34.00 3.05
CA LYS A 544 13.60 -34.98 2.78
C LYS A 544 14.40 -34.78 1.49
N ASN A 545 14.05 -33.83 0.62
CA ASN A 545 14.84 -33.54 -0.58
C ASN A 545 16.02 -32.62 -0.25
N LYS A 546 17.03 -33.15 0.44
CA LYS A 546 18.40 -32.63 0.28
C LYS A 546 18.87 -33.05 -1.11
N GLN A 547 18.61 -32.21 -2.13
CA GLN A 547 19.39 -32.30 -3.36
C GLN A 547 20.85 -32.03 -2.96
N GLN A 548 21.61 -33.11 -2.72
CA GLN A 548 23.06 -33.01 -2.54
C GLN A 548 23.64 -32.54 -3.87
N ASP A 549 24.33 -31.40 -3.83
CA ASP A 549 25.01 -30.83 -4.99
C ASP A 549 25.96 -31.86 -5.58
N LYS A 550 25.71 -32.25 -6.84
CA LYS A 550 26.54 -33.25 -7.53
C LYS A 550 27.97 -32.74 -7.79
N LYS A 551 28.24 -31.43 -7.64
CA LYS A 551 29.57 -30.78 -7.78
C LYS A 551 29.64 -29.46 -6.97
N PRO A 552 30.21 -29.44 -5.75
CA PRO A 552 30.39 -28.19 -5.00
C PRO A 552 31.44 -27.28 -5.67
N LEU A 553 31.26 -25.97 -5.61
CA LEU A 553 32.25 -25.00 -6.10
C LEU A 553 33.55 -25.06 -5.28
N SER A 554 34.67 -24.80 -5.94
CA SER A 554 35.96 -24.74 -5.25
C SER A 554 35.99 -23.59 -4.26
N ARG A 555 36.54 -23.84 -3.05
CA ARG A 555 36.79 -22.82 -2.04
C ARG A 555 37.55 -21.60 -2.57
N LYS A 556 38.43 -21.81 -3.55
CA LYS A 556 39.22 -20.74 -4.19
C LYS A 556 38.36 -19.66 -4.85
N VAL A 557 37.18 -20.02 -5.37
CA VAL A 557 36.28 -19.05 -6.02
C VAL A 557 35.69 -18.09 -5.00
N TYR A 558 35.27 -18.60 -3.84
CA TYR A 558 34.79 -17.75 -2.75
C TYR A 558 35.90 -16.87 -2.18
N GLU A 559 37.10 -17.41 -1.98
CA GLU A 559 38.27 -16.65 -1.52
C GLU A 559 38.67 -15.55 -2.51
N GLU A 560 38.55 -15.81 -3.81
CA GLU A 560 38.75 -14.82 -4.85
C GLU A 560 37.71 -13.71 -4.76
N LEU A 561 36.41 -14.04 -4.73
CA LEU A 561 35.32 -13.08 -4.63
C LEU A 561 35.41 -12.23 -3.36
N ASP A 562 35.71 -12.84 -2.21
CA ASP A 562 35.90 -12.11 -0.95
C ASP A 562 37.08 -11.15 -1.03
N ARG A 563 38.18 -11.55 -1.68
CA ARG A 563 39.35 -10.69 -1.89
C ARG A 563 39.01 -9.48 -2.77
N ILE A 564 38.40 -9.67 -3.94
CA ILE A 564 38.04 -8.55 -4.83
C ILE A 564 36.92 -7.69 -4.23
N THR A 565 36.00 -8.27 -3.45
CA THR A 565 35.01 -7.51 -2.67
C THR A 565 35.69 -6.64 -1.62
N ALA A 566 36.67 -7.18 -0.88
CA ALA A 566 37.42 -6.41 0.12
C ALA A 566 38.27 -5.27 -0.50
N LEU A 567 38.63 -5.37 -1.77
CA LEU A 567 39.29 -4.31 -2.53
C LEU A 567 38.31 -3.24 -3.05
N GLY A 568 37.00 -3.43 -2.90
CA GLY A 568 35.99 -2.49 -3.38
C GLY A 568 35.73 -2.56 -4.88
N GLN A 569 36.10 -3.65 -5.56
CA GLN A 569 35.92 -3.84 -7.01
C GLN A 569 34.56 -4.51 -7.31
N PHE A 570 33.46 -3.84 -6.97
CA PHE A 570 32.12 -4.41 -7.01
C PHE A 570 31.62 -4.73 -8.42
N ALA A 571 32.03 -3.99 -9.45
CA ALA A 571 31.70 -4.31 -10.84
C ALA A 571 32.31 -5.66 -11.28
N GLU A 572 33.57 -5.92 -10.92
CA GLU A 572 34.25 -7.18 -11.21
C GLU A 572 33.61 -8.35 -10.43
N VAL A 573 33.29 -8.12 -9.15
CA VAL A 573 32.58 -9.09 -8.30
C VAL A 573 31.27 -9.53 -8.95
N ARG A 574 30.46 -8.58 -9.43
CA ARG A 574 29.17 -8.85 -10.08
C ARG A 574 29.35 -9.62 -11.38
N ALA A 575 30.25 -9.18 -12.26
CA ALA A 575 30.51 -9.87 -13.53
C ALA A 575 30.99 -11.32 -13.31
N ARG A 576 31.89 -11.55 -12.35
CA ARG A 576 32.34 -12.91 -11.98
C ARG A 576 31.22 -13.74 -11.38
N THR A 577 30.38 -13.14 -10.55
CA THR A 577 29.21 -13.79 -9.97
C THR A 577 28.23 -14.24 -11.05
N GLU A 578 27.91 -13.39 -12.01
CA GLU A 578 27.06 -13.71 -13.16
C GLU A 578 27.65 -14.84 -14.02
N GLU A 579 28.95 -14.82 -14.30
CA GLU A 579 29.67 -15.88 -15.01
C GLU A 579 29.53 -17.24 -14.28
N ILE A 580 29.66 -17.24 -12.96
CA ILE A 580 29.56 -18.46 -12.15
C ILE A 580 28.11 -18.97 -12.13
N ILE A 581 27.14 -18.10 -11.90
CA ILE A 581 25.71 -18.48 -11.84
C ILE A 581 25.25 -19.02 -13.21
N SER A 582 25.63 -18.37 -14.31
CA SER A 582 25.31 -18.83 -15.66
C SER A 582 25.96 -20.18 -16.00
N THR A 583 27.14 -20.46 -15.44
CA THR A 583 27.83 -21.76 -15.60
C THR A 583 27.20 -22.87 -14.75
N TYR A 584 26.62 -22.54 -13.59
CA TYR A 584 26.05 -23.49 -12.63
C TYR A 584 24.59 -23.18 -12.23
N PRO A 585 23.65 -23.09 -13.20
CA PRO A 585 22.30 -22.52 -13.00
C PRO A 585 21.33 -23.38 -12.15
N ASP A 586 21.73 -24.60 -11.77
CA ASP A 586 20.92 -25.51 -10.93
C ASP A 586 21.67 -25.99 -9.68
N ASN A 587 22.80 -25.36 -9.32
CA ASN A 587 23.64 -25.77 -8.19
C ASN A 587 23.27 -24.99 -6.92
N LEU A 588 22.73 -25.67 -5.90
CA LEU A 588 22.18 -25.03 -4.71
C LEU A 588 23.26 -24.32 -3.88
N GLY A 589 24.49 -24.82 -3.87
CA GLY A 589 25.65 -24.21 -3.23
C GLY A 589 26.10 -22.87 -3.83
N VAL A 590 25.50 -22.44 -4.94
CA VAL A 590 25.76 -21.15 -5.61
C VAL A 590 24.77 -20.07 -5.20
N TRP A 591 23.54 -20.40 -4.80
CA TRP A 591 22.55 -19.33 -4.64
C TRP A 591 22.79 -18.54 -3.34
N TYR A 592 22.97 -19.22 -2.20
CA TYR A 592 23.07 -18.55 -0.90
C TYR A 592 24.27 -17.60 -0.74
N PRO A 593 25.52 -18.01 -1.05
CA PRO A 593 26.67 -17.11 -0.91
C PRO A 593 26.62 -15.92 -1.85
N PHE A 594 25.99 -16.09 -3.03
CA PHE A 594 25.95 -15.07 -4.06
C PHE A 594 24.78 -14.09 -3.90
N VAL A 595 23.67 -14.47 -3.25
CA VAL A 595 22.70 -13.48 -2.73
C VAL A 595 23.42 -12.46 -1.85
N ASN A 596 24.21 -12.94 -0.88
CA ASN A 596 24.97 -12.07 0.01
C ASN A 596 25.98 -11.20 -0.78
N THR A 597 26.65 -11.74 -1.80
CA THR A 597 27.53 -10.97 -2.68
C THR A 597 26.78 -9.84 -3.41
N TYR A 598 25.65 -10.14 -4.04
CA TYR A 598 24.85 -9.14 -4.74
C TYR A 598 24.31 -8.06 -3.79
N VAL A 599 23.80 -8.46 -2.62
CA VAL A 599 23.36 -7.53 -1.57
C VAL A 599 24.51 -6.64 -1.09
N ARG A 600 25.71 -7.19 -0.87
CA ARG A 600 26.91 -6.43 -0.47
C ARG A 600 27.39 -5.45 -1.55
N THR A 601 27.20 -5.78 -2.82
CA THR A 601 27.55 -4.92 -3.96
C THR A 601 26.43 -3.97 -4.40
N GLY A 602 25.29 -3.97 -3.70
CA GLY A 602 24.14 -3.10 -3.99
C GLY A 602 23.35 -3.48 -5.25
N ASP A 603 23.58 -4.66 -5.82
CA ASP A 603 22.85 -5.12 -7.01
C ASP A 603 21.66 -6.00 -6.64
N PHE A 604 20.57 -5.33 -6.28
CA PHE A 604 19.33 -5.99 -5.86
C PHE A 604 18.58 -6.65 -7.03
N ASP A 605 18.79 -6.20 -8.27
CA ASP A 605 18.16 -6.84 -9.43
C ASP A 605 18.80 -8.22 -9.68
N GLY A 606 20.13 -8.29 -9.63
CA GLY A 606 20.87 -9.57 -9.62
C GLY A 606 20.50 -10.46 -8.43
N ALA A 607 20.43 -9.90 -7.22
CA ALA A 607 20.01 -10.64 -6.02
C ALA A 607 18.60 -11.24 -6.19
N MET A 608 17.63 -10.46 -6.70
CA MET A 608 16.27 -10.95 -6.93
C MET A 608 16.24 -12.10 -7.93
N GLY A 609 16.99 -12.02 -9.04
CA GLY A 609 17.08 -13.13 -10.00
C GLY A 609 17.61 -14.43 -9.37
N VAL A 610 18.57 -14.31 -8.45
CA VAL A 610 19.10 -15.44 -7.67
C VAL A 610 18.08 -15.97 -6.67
N ILE A 611 17.42 -15.08 -5.93
CA ILE A 611 16.45 -15.44 -4.90
C ILE A 611 15.21 -16.12 -5.51
N THR A 612 14.64 -15.59 -6.59
CA THR A 612 13.45 -16.19 -7.22
C THR A 612 13.76 -17.56 -7.81
N ARG A 613 14.97 -17.78 -8.34
CA ARG A 613 15.45 -19.10 -8.73
C ARG A 613 15.61 -20.04 -7.53
N ALA A 614 16.16 -19.55 -6.42
CA ALA A 614 16.29 -20.35 -5.20
C ALA A 614 14.92 -20.76 -4.64
N ILE A 615 13.93 -19.85 -4.64
CA ILE A 615 12.55 -20.13 -4.24
C ILE A 615 11.89 -21.14 -5.20
N SER A 616 12.12 -21.03 -6.50
CA SER A 616 11.56 -21.99 -7.47
C SER A 616 12.12 -23.40 -7.30
N LEU A 617 13.34 -23.57 -6.76
CA LEU A 617 13.92 -24.88 -6.43
C LEU A 617 13.55 -25.35 -5.01
N MET A 618 13.48 -24.41 -4.05
CA MET A 618 13.25 -24.67 -2.62
C MET A 618 12.10 -23.80 -2.07
N PRO A 619 10.84 -24.03 -2.49
CA PRO A 619 9.70 -23.17 -2.17
C PRO A 619 9.25 -23.24 -0.70
N PHE A 620 9.80 -24.18 0.08
CA PHE A 620 9.49 -24.34 1.51
C PHE A 620 10.57 -23.72 2.41
N ASN A 621 11.60 -23.08 1.83
CA ASN A 621 12.64 -22.41 2.60
C ASN A 621 12.31 -20.92 2.76
N TRP A 622 11.76 -20.56 3.92
CA TRP A 622 11.37 -19.20 4.25
C TRP A 622 12.51 -18.18 4.25
N ASP A 623 13.77 -18.59 4.37
CA ASP A 623 14.91 -17.67 4.39
C ASP A 623 15.01 -16.87 3.08
N PHE A 624 14.78 -17.51 1.94
CA PHE A 624 14.79 -16.81 0.65
C PHE A 624 13.64 -15.79 0.49
N TYR A 625 12.51 -16.02 1.16
CA TYR A 625 11.41 -15.06 1.15
C TYR A 625 11.73 -13.81 1.99
N VAL A 626 12.52 -13.98 3.06
CA VAL A 626 13.06 -12.84 3.83
C VAL A 626 14.05 -12.05 2.98
N ASP A 627 14.98 -12.74 2.31
CA ASP A 627 15.94 -12.10 1.40
C ASP A 627 15.22 -11.33 0.27
N LEU A 628 14.13 -11.90 -0.26
CA LEU A 628 13.29 -11.23 -1.25
C LEU A 628 12.61 -9.98 -0.69
N ALA A 629 12.12 -10.03 0.55
CA ALA A 629 11.53 -8.88 1.22
C ALA A 629 12.56 -7.74 1.45
N VAL A 630 13.82 -8.08 1.74
CA VAL A 630 14.92 -7.10 1.79
C VAL A 630 15.16 -6.48 0.41
N CYS A 631 15.08 -7.26 -0.67
CA CYS A 631 15.17 -6.70 -2.02
C CYS A 631 13.99 -5.77 -2.33
N PHE A 632 12.76 -6.13 -1.98
CA PHE A 632 11.60 -5.25 -2.12
C PHE A 632 11.79 -3.93 -1.37
N TRP A 633 12.29 -3.99 -0.13
CA TRP A 633 12.67 -2.78 0.61
C TRP A 633 13.62 -1.89 -0.20
N LYS A 634 14.72 -2.46 -0.70
CA LYS A 634 15.75 -1.71 -1.43
C LYS A 634 15.29 -1.22 -2.80
N LYS A 635 14.25 -1.84 -3.37
CA LYS A 635 13.56 -1.42 -4.60
C LYS A 635 12.37 -0.48 -4.33
N ASN A 636 12.17 -0.04 -3.08
CA ASN A 636 11.07 0.83 -2.65
C ASN A 636 9.65 0.21 -2.74
N GLU A 637 9.56 -1.12 -2.82
CA GLU A 637 8.31 -1.90 -2.76
C GLU A 637 7.97 -2.23 -1.30
N LEU A 638 7.86 -1.19 -0.46
CA LEU A 638 7.80 -1.32 1.00
C LEU A 638 6.60 -2.14 1.49
N HIS A 639 5.41 -1.91 0.91
CA HIS A 639 4.19 -2.60 1.31
C HIS A 639 4.28 -4.11 1.07
N GLN A 640 4.84 -4.50 -0.06
CA GLN A 640 5.01 -5.88 -0.53
C GLN A 640 6.08 -6.59 0.31
N GLY A 641 7.18 -5.89 0.63
CA GLY A 641 8.19 -6.37 1.57
C GLY A 641 7.59 -6.61 2.97
N MET A 642 6.78 -5.67 3.49
CA MET A 642 6.13 -5.83 4.79
C MET A 642 5.12 -6.98 4.79
N ALA A 643 4.27 -7.07 3.77
CA ALA A 643 3.28 -8.14 3.62
C ALA A 643 3.96 -9.52 3.57
N LEU A 644 5.02 -9.65 2.76
CA LEU A 644 5.76 -10.90 2.64
C LEU A 644 6.44 -11.30 3.96
N THR A 645 7.10 -10.33 4.63
CA THR A 645 7.78 -10.57 5.90
C THR A 645 6.79 -11.03 7.00
N ARG A 646 5.62 -10.39 7.08
CA ARG A 646 4.56 -10.80 8.01
C ARG A 646 4.06 -12.22 7.72
N LYS A 647 3.91 -12.61 6.45
CA LYS A 647 3.55 -13.99 6.07
C LYS A 647 4.59 -15.00 6.52
N VAL A 648 5.87 -14.71 6.31
CA VAL A 648 6.97 -15.55 6.80
C VAL A 648 6.88 -15.72 8.33
N LEU A 649 6.71 -14.62 9.07
CA LEU A 649 6.63 -14.65 10.53
C LEU A 649 5.41 -15.39 11.09
N ARG A 650 4.28 -15.41 10.35
CA ARG A 650 3.13 -16.26 10.71
C ARG A 650 3.46 -17.74 10.56
N CYS A 651 4.22 -18.09 9.53
CA CYS A 651 4.63 -19.47 9.28
C CYS A 651 5.75 -19.93 10.23
N ASP A 652 6.70 -19.06 10.55
CA ASP A 652 7.81 -19.35 11.46
C ASP A 652 8.24 -18.11 12.27
N LYS A 653 7.74 -18.02 13.51
CA LYS A 653 8.09 -16.94 14.45
C LYS A 653 9.55 -16.99 14.94
N ARG A 654 10.32 -18.04 14.66
CA ARG A 654 11.72 -18.18 15.08
C ARG A 654 12.71 -17.57 14.09
N LYS A 655 12.23 -17.00 12.98
CA LYS A 655 13.05 -16.32 11.98
C LYS A 655 13.47 -14.93 12.46
N GLY A 656 14.61 -14.86 13.16
CA GLY A 656 15.17 -13.59 13.64
C GLY A 656 15.36 -12.54 12.55
N LEU A 657 15.87 -12.95 11.37
CA LEU A 657 16.03 -12.05 10.21
C LEU A 657 14.70 -11.49 9.69
N ALA A 658 13.59 -12.22 9.83
CA ALA A 658 12.28 -11.72 9.44
C ALA A 658 11.76 -10.65 10.42
N TRP A 659 12.00 -10.84 11.73
CA TRP A 659 11.70 -9.79 12.73
C TRP A 659 12.52 -8.53 12.50
N ASP A 660 13.82 -8.69 12.21
CA ASP A 660 14.72 -7.59 11.86
C ASP A 660 14.26 -6.84 10.60
N THR A 661 13.94 -7.57 9.54
CA THR A 661 13.44 -7.00 8.28
C THR A 661 12.13 -6.23 8.49
N LEU A 662 11.20 -6.79 9.28
CA LEU A 662 9.95 -6.12 9.62
C LEU A 662 10.20 -4.85 10.45
N ALA A 663 11.12 -4.90 11.41
CA ALA A 663 11.49 -3.74 12.22
C ALA A 663 12.07 -2.60 11.39
N VAL A 664 12.98 -2.91 10.46
CA VAL A 664 13.56 -1.93 9.54
C VAL A 664 12.49 -1.28 8.67
N LEU A 665 11.58 -2.08 8.10
CA LEU A 665 10.47 -1.60 7.29
C LEU A 665 9.53 -0.71 8.11
N LEU A 666 9.15 -1.13 9.31
CA LEU A 666 8.32 -0.35 10.23
C LEU A 666 8.99 0.97 10.64
N ASN A 667 10.32 0.96 10.82
CA ASN A 667 11.09 2.16 11.12
C ASN A 667 11.05 3.17 9.96
N ILE A 668 11.15 2.69 8.72
CA ILE A 668 11.06 3.51 7.51
C ILE A 668 9.64 4.06 7.32
N THR A 669 8.62 3.26 7.60
CA THR A 669 7.21 3.71 7.58
C THR A 669 6.79 4.41 8.87
N HIS A 670 7.74 4.80 9.73
CA HIS A 670 7.55 5.59 10.95
C HIS A 670 6.65 4.98 12.03
N SER A 671 6.52 3.66 12.05
CA SER A 671 5.91 2.88 13.14
C SER A 671 6.97 2.41 14.14
N LEU A 672 7.64 3.36 14.80
CA LEU A 672 8.85 3.12 15.60
C LEU A 672 8.62 2.19 16.81
N ASP A 673 7.48 2.30 17.48
CA ASP A 673 7.17 1.48 18.67
C ASP A 673 7.04 0.00 18.29
N ALA A 674 6.32 -0.29 17.20
CA ALA A 674 6.22 -1.63 16.62
C ALA A 674 7.59 -2.13 16.11
N ALA A 675 8.41 -1.24 15.54
CA ALA A 675 9.77 -1.58 15.13
C ALA A 675 10.65 -1.99 16.32
N PHE A 676 10.56 -1.28 17.44
CA PHE A 676 11.27 -1.61 18.67
C PHE A 676 10.87 -2.99 19.21
N LEU A 677 9.57 -3.27 19.29
CA LEU A 677 9.05 -4.59 19.70
C LEU A 677 9.56 -5.70 18.78
N CYS A 678 9.56 -5.48 17.46
CA CYS A 678 10.12 -6.45 16.51
C CYS A 678 11.61 -6.69 16.77
N MET A 679 12.39 -5.65 17.07
CA MET A 679 13.81 -5.82 17.39
C MET A 679 14.05 -6.55 18.70
N GLU A 680 13.21 -6.33 19.72
CA GLU A 680 13.28 -7.14 20.94
C GLU A 680 13.07 -8.62 20.64
N LYS A 681 12.12 -8.96 19.75
CA LYS A 681 11.92 -10.35 19.31
C LYS A 681 13.12 -10.90 18.53
N ALA A 682 13.74 -10.11 17.66
CA ALA A 682 14.94 -10.54 16.92
C ALA A 682 16.11 -10.81 17.88
N LEU A 683 16.37 -9.90 18.83
CA LEU A 683 17.44 -10.05 19.84
C LEU A 683 17.16 -11.18 20.85
N GLN A 684 15.89 -11.51 21.14
CA GLN A 684 15.56 -12.70 21.94
C GLN A 684 15.97 -14.00 21.24
N ILE A 685 15.96 -14.03 19.91
CA ILE A 685 16.35 -15.20 19.10
C ILE A 685 17.87 -15.30 18.98
N ASP A 686 18.55 -14.19 18.69
CA ASP A 686 20.01 -14.13 18.57
C ASP A 686 20.56 -12.83 19.20
N PRO A 687 20.92 -12.85 20.51
CA PRO A 687 21.30 -11.65 21.25
C PRO A 687 22.62 -11.01 20.81
N GLU A 688 23.54 -11.78 20.23
CA GLU A 688 24.87 -11.30 19.81
C GLU A 688 24.95 -11.05 18.30
N ASN A 689 23.80 -11.05 17.60
CA ASN A 689 23.78 -10.76 16.18
C ASN A 689 24.15 -9.29 15.92
N PRO A 690 25.24 -9.01 15.19
CA PRO A 690 25.72 -7.65 15.01
C PRO A 690 24.74 -6.77 14.22
N ASN A 691 23.98 -7.34 13.27
CA ASN A 691 22.98 -6.59 12.52
C ASN A 691 21.78 -6.22 13.41
N PHE A 692 21.31 -7.13 14.26
CA PHE A 692 20.18 -6.86 15.15
C PHE A 692 20.55 -5.80 16.19
N ILE A 693 21.75 -5.87 16.77
CA ILE A 693 22.25 -4.85 17.71
C ILE A 693 22.32 -3.48 17.02
N SER A 694 22.82 -3.45 15.78
CA SER A 694 22.90 -2.23 14.96
C SER A 694 21.53 -1.60 14.71
N HIS A 695 20.58 -2.39 14.20
CA HIS A 695 19.23 -1.92 13.91
C HIS A 695 18.47 -1.53 15.18
N MET A 696 18.66 -2.24 16.29
CA MET A 696 18.14 -1.83 17.60
C MET A 696 18.70 -0.47 18.03
N GLY A 697 20.01 -0.24 17.87
CA GLY A 697 20.63 1.05 18.15
C GLY A 697 20.04 2.18 17.30
N MET A 698 19.83 1.93 16.01
CA MET A 698 19.19 2.89 15.09
C MET A 698 17.74 3.20 15.52
N ILE A 699 16.94 2.19 15.86
CA ILE A 699 15.54 2.37 16.28
C ILE A 699 15.48 3.11 17.63
N CYS A 700 16.33 2.75 18.59
CA CYS A 700 16.46 3.49 19.86
C CYS A 700 16.86 4.94 19.62
N HIS A 701 17.81 5.19 18.71
CA HIS A 701 18.21 6.55 18.34
C HIS A 701 17.03 7.33 17.76
N ASN A 702 16.28 6.74 16.82
CA ASN A 702 15.12 7.38 16.21
C ASN A 702 13.98 7.66 17.20
N LEU A 703 13.82 6.81 18.22
CA LEU A 703 12.91 7.02 19.35
C LEU A 703 13.42 8.07 20.36
N GLY A 704 14.67 8.53 20.25
CA GLY A 704 15.29 9.46 21.21
C GLY A 704 15.71 8.79 22.53
N ARG A 705 15.86 7.47 22.57
CA ARG A 705 16.25 6.74 23.79
C ARG A 705 17.76 6.82 24.05
N LYS A 706 18.13 7.00 25.32
CA LYS A 706 19.53 7.12 25.77
C LYS A 706 20.37 5.84 25.60
N ASP A 707 19.72 4.67 25.53
CA ASP A 707 20.39 3.38 25.33
C ASP A 707 20.93 3.17 23.90
N ALA A 708 20.55 4.01 22.94
CA ALA A 708 21.05 3.97 21.56
C ALA A 708 22.60 3.95 21.49
N ILE A 709 23.26 4.80 22.29
CA ILE A 709 24.72 4.92 22.33
C ILE A 709 25.39 3.59 22.73
N LYS A 710 24.80 2.87 23.70
CA LYS A 710 25.30 1.55 24.14
C LYS A 710 25.29 0.56 22.98
N TYR A 711 24.18 0.49 22.24
CA TYR A 711 24.05 -0.40 21.09
C TYR A 711 25.01 -0.01 19.96
N HIS A 712 25.16 1.28 19.67
CA HIS A 712 26.11 1.75 18.66
C HIS A 712 27.57 1.38 19.01
N ARG A 713 28.01 1.58 20.26
CA ARG A 713 29.35 1.18 20.70
C ARG A 713 29.58 -0.33 20.54
N LYS A 714 28.63 -1.16 21.00
CA LYS A 714 28.70 -2.62 20.83
C LYS A 714 28.74 -3.04 19.36
N THR A 715 27.96 -2.38 18.51
CA THR A 715 27.95 -2.61 17.06
C THR A 715 29.32 -2.37 16.45
N ILE A 716 29.99 -1.29 16.84
CA ILE A 716 31.31 -0.91 16.35
C ILE A 716 32.40 -1.88 16.82
N GLU A 717 32.27 -2.44 18.02
CA GLU A 717 33.15 -3.52 18.51
C GLU A 717 33.03 -4.78 17.65
N LEU A 718 31.81 -5.15 17.27
CA LEU A 718 31.53 -6.34 16.47
C LEU A 718 31.83 -6.15 14.97
N MET A 719 31.67 -4.93 14.44
CA MET A 719 31.82 -4.59 13.03
C MET A 719 32.76 -3.38 12.83
N PRO A 720 34.07 -3.52 13.10
CA PRO A 720 35.00 -2.39 13.12
C PRO A 720 35.23 -1.71 11.75
N HIS A 721 34.91 -2.38 10.65
CA HIS A 721 35.03 -1.86 9.28
C HIS A 721 33.71 -1.33 8.70
N ALA A 722 32.61 -1.39 9.45
CA ALA A 722 31.33 -0.82 9.04
C ALA A 722 31.27 0.68 9.40
N PHE A 723 32.02 1.50 8.67
CA PHE A 723 32.23 2.93 9.01
C PHE A 723 30.93 3.73 9.12
N HIS A 724 29.93 3.43 8.29
CA HIS A 724 28.61 4.05 8.38
C HIS A 724 27.94 3.86 9.75
N LEU A 725 28.19 2.76 10.46
CA LEU A 725 27.67 2.52 11.81
C LEU A 725 28.41 3.33 12.87
N HIS A 726 29.69 3.62 12.63
CA HIS A 726 30.45 4.55 13.47
C HIS A 726 29.97 6.00 13.26
N SER A 727 29.67 6.39 12.03
CA SER A 727 29.01 7.68 11.76
C SER A 727 27.67 7.83 12.51
N ASN A 728 26.88 6.75 12.62
CA ASN A 728 25.64 6.77 13.43
C ASN A 728 25.92 7.04 14.92
N LEU A 729 27.00 6.47 15.50
CA LEU A 729 27.43 6.80 16.86
C LEU A 729 27.78 8.29 16.98
N LEU A 730 28.58 8.83 16.06
CA LEU A 730 29.01 10.23 16.08
C LEU A 730 27.85 11.21 15.94
N LEU A 731 26.86 10.85 15.11
CA LEU A 731 25.61 11.58 15.03
C LEU A 731 24.84 11.48 16.35
N GLY A 732 24.70 10.28 16.94
CA GLY A 732 24.08 10.09 18.25
C GLY A 732 24.72 10.92 19.36
N LEU A 733 26.05 10.89 19.47
CA LEU A 733 26.81 11.64 20.47
C LEU A 733 26.68 13.16 20.30
N SER A 734 26.51 13.66 19.08
CA SER A 734 26.29 15.10 18.86
C SER A 734 24.97 15.64 19.45
N HIS A 735 24.03 14.74 19.78
CA HIS A 735 22.78 15.07 20.47
C HIS A 735 22.90 14.92 22.00
N ASP A 736 23.95 14.26 22.51
CA ASP A 736 24.10 13.97 23.93
C ASP A 736 24.65 15.21 24.66
N ILE A 737 23.90 15.74 25.62
CA ILE A 737 24.32 16.91 26.40
C ILE A 737 25.46 16.57 27.39
N SER A 738 25.67 15.30 27.71
CA SER A 738 26.68 14.87 28.68
C SER A 738 28.09 14.79 28.08
N ILE A 739 28.23 14.78 26.75
CA ILE A 739 29.55 14.75 26.10
C ILE A 739 30.09 16.17 25.91
N THR A 740 31.35 16.36 26.28
CA THR A 740 32.05 17.64 26.02
C THR A 740 32.47 17.73 24.54
N PRO A 741 32.62 18.94 23.97
CA PRO A 741 33.13 19.11 22.61
C PRO A 741 34.47 18.39 22.38
N GLN A 742 35.37 18.42 23.37
CA GLN A 742 36.66 17.74 23.29
C GLN A 742 36.51 16.21 23.23
N ALA A 743 35.64 15.63 24.06
CA ALA A 743 35.41 14.18 24.06
C ALA A 743 34.75 13.72 22.76
N LEU A 744 33.79 14.49 22.23
CA LEU A 744 33.19 14.23 20.93
C LEU A 744 34.24 14.26 19.81
N PHE A 745 35.11 15.27 19.80
CA PHE A 745 36.21 15.37 18.83
C PHE A 745 37.15 14.17 18.88
N GLN A 746 37.44 13.60 20.07
CA GLN A 746 38.25 12.38 20.15
C GLN A 746 37.58 11.18 19.46
N GLU A 747 36.26 11.05 19.55
CA GLU A 747 35.53 9.99 18.84
C GLU A 747 35.59 10.20 17.31
N HIS A 748 35.53 11.45 16.83
CA HIS A 748 35.78 11.76 15.41
C HIS A 748 37.19 11.36 14.96
N LEU A 749 38.21 11.66 15.75
CA LEU A 749 39.58 11.25 15.44
C LEU A 749 39.72 9.71 15.41
N MET A 750 39.05 9.00 16.31
CA MET A 750 39.01 7.54 16.30
C MET A 750 38.33 6.99 15.03
N PHE A 751 37.28 7.65 14.54
CA PHE A 751 36.70 7.32 13.24
C PHE A 751 37.72 7.52 12.12
N GLY A 752 38.33 8.70 12.02
CA GLY A 752 39.26 9.03 10.94
C GLY A 752 40.44 8.07 10.89
N GLN A 753 41.04 7.78 12.05
CA GLN A 753 42.14 6.81 12.17
C GLN A 753 41.74 5.43 11.64
N ARG A 754 40.55 4.93 11.99
CA ARG A 754 40.07 3.60 11.53
C ARG A 754 39.82 3.55 10.04
N VAL A 755 39.29 4.63 9.46
CA VAL A 755 39.08 4.74 8.02
C VAL A 755 40.42 4.76 7.29
N GLU A 756 41.35 5.62 7.72
CA GLU A 756 42.69 5.75 7.14
C GLU A 756 43.48 4.44 7.23
N ASP A 757 43.48 3.76 8.39
CA ASP A 757 44.14 2.46 8.58
C ASP A 757 43.56 1.38 7.67
N ALA A 758 42.23 1.36 7.51
CA ALA A 758 41.59 0.38 6.66
C ALA A 758 41.91 0.59 5.18
N ILE A 759 42.00 1.84 4.75
CA ILE A 759 42.17 2.22 3.36
C ILE A 759 43.63 2.18 2.91
N ALA A 760 44.58 2.40 3.82
CA ALA A 760 46.01 2.24 3.55
C ALA A 760 46.34 0.86 2.93
N ARG A 761 45.51 -0.16 3.21
CA ARG A 761 45.63 -1.51 2.63
C ARG A 761 45.37 -1.59 1.12
N HIS A 762 44.68 -0.61 0.52
CA HIS A 762 44.47 -0.58 -0.94
C HIS A 762 45.74 -0.25 -1.72
N HIS A 763 46.80 0.27 -1.08
CA HIS A 763 48.07 0.68 -1.72
C HIS A 763 47.85 1.55 -2.98
N CYS A 764 46.84 2.41 -2.93
CA CYS A 764 46.44 3.26 -4.05
C CYS A 764 47.04 4.66 -3.88
N GLN A 765 47.61 5.21 -4.96
CA GLN A 765 48.02 6.61 -5.06
C GLN A 765 47.49 7.17 -6.37
N PHE A 766 46.73 8.26 -6.28
CA PHE A 766 46.20 8.94 -7.45
C PHE A 766 47.18 10.02 -7.94
N ALA A 767 47.28 10.16 -9.25
CA ALA A 767 47.98 11.28 -9.88
C ALA A 767 46.99 12.41 -10.15
N TYR A 768 47.42 13.65 -9.93
CA TYR A 768 46.62 14.84 -10.20
C TYR A 768 47.14 15.57 -11.44
N SER A 769 46.30 16.43 -12.01
CA SER A 769 46.69 17.28 -13.15
C SER A 769 47.94 18.11 -12.82
N ILE A 770 48.88 18.17 -13.76
CA ILE A 770 50.11 18.97 -13.66
C ILE A 770 49.78 20.47 -13.84
N ASN A 771 48.61 20.82 -14.38
CA ASN A 771 48.22 22.20 -14.65
C ASN A 771 47.78 22.93 -13.36
N LYS A 772 48.75 23.62 -12.75
CA LYS A 772 48.59 24.49 -11.56
C LYS A 772 48.34 25.97 -11.89
N ASP A 773 47.67 26.27 -13.00
CA ASP A 773 47.21 27.63 -13.27
C ASP A 773 46.11 28.04 -12.27
N ALA A 774 46.32 29.12 -11.53
CA ALA A 774 45.36 29.66 -10.56
C ALA A 774 44.03 30.13 -11.21
N HIS A 775 44.07 30.54 -12.49
CA HIS A 775 42.95 31.17 -13.18
C HIS A 775 42.20 30.26 -14.16
N ARG A 776 42.64 29.01 -14.33
CA ARG A 776 41.95 28.08 -15.21
C ARG A 776 40.54 27.73 -14.70
N PRO A 777 39.62 27.31 -15.59
CA PRO A 777 38.36 26.71 -15.16
C PRO A 777 38.60 25.49 -14.24
N LEU A 778 37.81 25.38 -13.17
CA LEU A 778 37.93 24.31 -12.18
C LEU A 778 36.78 23.31 -12.30
N ARG A 779 37.07 22.03 -12.06
CA ARG A 779 36.06 20.98 -11.91
C ARG A 779 35.76 20.77 -10.43
N ILE A 780 34.52 21.08 -10.02
CA ILE A 780 34.04 20.90 -8.65
C ILE A 780 33.17 19.66 -8.61
N GLY A 781 33.57 18.66 -7.82
CA GLY A 781 32.77 17.47 -7.56
C GLY A 781 32.01 17.59 -6.26
N PHE A 782 30.71 17.33 -6.26
CA PHE A 782 29.89 17.21 -5.05
C PHE A 782 29.54 15.75 -4.83
N ILE A 783 29.78 15.23 -3.63
CA ILE A 783 29.41 13.86 -3.25
C ILE A 783 28.39 13.89 -2.12
N SER A 784 27.24 13.24 -2.33
CA SER A 784 26.14 13.29 -1.37
C SER A 784 25.10 12.19 -1.59
N GLY A 785 24.42 11.78 -0.52
CA GLY A 785 23.16 11.04 -0.58
C GLY A 785 21.90 11.91 -0.67
N ASP A 786 22.06 13.24 -0.74
CA ASP A 786 20.98 14.18 -0.45
C ASP A 786 20.56 15.07 -1.62
N PHE A 787 20.96 14.73 -2.85
CA PHE A 787 20.52 15.45 -4.05
C PHE A 787 19.04 15.18 -4.34
N GLY A 788 18.18 16.18 -4.15
CA GLY A 788 16.73 16.06 -4.33
C GLY A 788 15.95 16.84 -3.27
N ASP A 789 14.75 16.39 -2.93
CA ASP A 789 13.94 17.02 -1.88
C ASP A 789 14.45 16.66 -0.48
N HIS A 790 15.56 17.32 -0.10
CA HIS A 790 16.24 17.16 1.16
C HIS A 790 16.77 18.51 1.66
N PRO A 791 16.84 18.74 2.99
CA PRO A 791 17.46 19.92 3.59
C PRO A 791 18.77 20.39 2.95
N VAL A 792 19.74 19.50 2.73
CA VAL A 792 21.05 19.83 2.14
C VAL A 792 20.90 20.49 0.77
N THR A 793 19.99 20.00 -0.08
CA THR A 793 19.76 20.58 -1.40
C THR A 793 19.21 22.01 -1.31
N ASN A 794 18.43 22.36 -0.29
CA ASN A 794 17.94 23.74 -0.12
C ASN A 794 19.06 24.75 0.20
N PHE A 795 20.22 24.28 0.65
CA PHE A 795 21.44 25.09 0.84
C PHE A 795 22.34 25.06 -0.39
N LEU A 796 22.41 23.92 -1.08
CA LEU A 796 23.20 23.73 -2.29
C LEU A 796 22.62 24.49 -3.49
N GLU A 797 21.30 24.43 -3.69
CA GLU A 797 20.61 24.91 -4.90
C GLU A 797 20.89 26.40 -5.22
N PRO A 798 20.89 27.33 -4.24
CA PRO A 798 21.28 28.72 -4.49
C PRO A 798 22.69 28.86 -5.07
N ILE A 799 23.66 28.09 -4.54
CA ILE A 799 25.06 28.11 -4.98
C ILE A 799 25.20 27.42 -6.34
N TRP A 800 24.62 26.22 -6.44
CA TRP A 800 24.62 25.42 -7.67
C TRP A 800 24.07 26.23 -8.84
N ASN A 801 22.89 26.84 -8.71
CA ASN A 801 22.22 27.52 -9.82
C ASN A 801 22.90 28.83 -10.25
N SER A 802 23.72 29.45 -9.40
CA SER A 802 24.30 30.77 -9.66
C SER A 802 25.80 30.78 -9.97
N LEU A 803 26.49 29.66 -9.72
CA LEU A 803 27.91 29.45 -10.03
C LEU A 803 28.27 29.80 -11.50
N ASP A 804 29.32 30.61 -11.72
CA ASP A 804 29.81 30.92 -13.08
C ASP A 804 30.31 29.66 -13.80
N ARG A 805 29.49 29.17 -14.74
CA ARG A 805 29.76 27.96 -15.52
C ARG A 805 30.96 28.07 -16.45
N LYS A 806 31.47 29.28 -16.73
CA LYS A 806 32.72 29.45 -17.49
C LYS A 806 33.95 29.21 -16.61
N ALA A 807 33.86 29.56 -15.33
CA ALA A 807 34.95 29.40 -14.36
C ALA A 807 34.90 28.06 -13.61
N PHE A 808 33.71 27.44 -13.51
CA PHE A 808 33.48 26.23 -12.71
C PHE A 808 32.57 25.22 -13.44
N SER A 809 33.04 23.98 -13.61
CA SER A 809 32.26 22.84 -14.10
C SER A 809 31.82 21.97 -12.94
N LEU A 810 30.52 21.69 -12.82
CA LEU A 810 29.96 21.00 -11.65
C LEU A 810 29.71 19.52 -11.94
N TYR A 811 30.20 18.66 -11.06
CA TYR A 811 30.01 17.22 -11.09
C TYR A 811 29.25 16.77 -9.85
N ALA A 812 28.37 15.79 -9.99
CA ALA A 812 27.61 15.21 -8.89
C ALA A 812 27.82 13.70 -8.82
N TYR A 813 28.16 13.21 -7.62
CA TYR A 813 28.31 11.80 -7.28
C TYR A 813 27.22 11.43 -6.28
N SER A 814 26.07 11.00 -6.81
CA SER A 814 24.86 10.71 -6.04
C SER A 814 24.93 9.32 -5.40
N SER A 815 25.05 9.28 -4.07
CA SER A 815 25.13 8.03 -3.28
C SER A 815 23.76 7.46 -2.89
N PHE A 816 22.68 8.16 -3.25
CA PHE A 816 21.30 7.71 -3.07
C PHE A 816 20.37 8.40 -4.10
N GLN A 817 19.52 7.63 -4.77
CA GLN A 817 18.65 8.14 -5.83
C GLN A 817 17.30 8.58 -5.27
N ARG A 818 17.04 9.90 -5.22
CA ARG A 818 15.77 10.46 -4.69
C ARG A 818 14.64 10.55 -5.71
N ASN A 819 14.93 10.45 -7.01
CA ASN A 819 13.96 10.42 -8.12
C ASN A 819 12.84 11.46 -8.00
N ASP A 820 13.23 12.73 -7.84
CA ASP A 820 12.31 13.86 -7.71
C ASP A 820 12.73 15.03 -8.62
N ALA A 821 11.83 16.02 -8.76
CA ALA A 821 12.02 17.14 -9.68
C ALA A 821 13.26 18.01 -9.35
N LYS A 822 13.69 18.08 -8.08
CA LYS A 822 14.91 18.81 -7.70
C LYS A 822 16.14 18.03 -8.16
N ALA A 823 16.17 16.72 -7.94
CA ALA A 823 17.25 15.85 -8.42
C ALA A 823 17.39 15.93 -9.95
N ASP A 824 16.27 15.90 -10.69
CA ASP A 824 16.26 16.04 -12.14
C ASP A 824 16.81 17.40 -12.60
N SER A 825 16.45 18.49 -11.91
CA SER A 825 16.96 19.84 -12.20
C SER A 825 18.48 19.94 -12.02
N LEU A 826 19.02 19.39 -10.92
CA LEU A 826 20.46 19.35 -10.68
C LEU A 826 21.18 18.50 -11.74
N LYS A 827 20.61 17.33 -12.07
CA LYS A 827 21.13 16.42 -13.09
C LYS A 827 21.21 17.06 -14.47
N GLN A 828 20.19 17.81 -14.88
CA GLN A 828 20.15 18.51 -16.17
C GLN A 828 21.19 19.64 -16.29
N THR A 829 21.60 20.23 -15.17
CA THR A 829 22.50 21.39 -15.13
C THR A 829 23.94 21.05 -14.72
N ALA A 830 24.22 19.78 -14.42
CA ALA A 830 25.55 19.26 -14.13
C ALA A 830 26.38 19.10 -15.42
N ALA A 831 27.69 19.34 -15.32
CA ALA A 831 28.64 18.94 -16.35
C ALA A 831 28.84 17.41 -16.38
N GLY A 832 28.74 16.76 -15.22
CA GLY A 832 28.72 15.30 -15.07
C GLY A 832 27.84 14.87 -13.91
N TRP A 833 27.02 13.84 -14.12
CA TRP A 833 26.18 13.23 -13.08
C TRP A 833 26.42 11.73 -13.04
N HIS A 834 26.77 11.22 -11.87
CA HIS A 834 27.04 9.81 -11.64
C HIS A 834 26.20 9.29 -10.48
N ASP A 835 25.42 8.25 -10.75
CA ASP A 835 24.73 7.48 -9.72
C ASP A 835 25.70 6.39 -9.21
N VAL A 836 26.11 6.48 -7.94
CA VAL A 836 27.28 5.77 -7.39
C VAL A 836 26.96 4.89 -6.17
N ASP A 837 25.67 4.71 -5.87
CA ASP A 837 25.15 3.85 -4.81
C ASP A 837 25.60 2.39 -4.95
N LYS A 838 25.80 1.95 -6.20
CA LYS A 838 26.25 0.60 -6.59
C LYS A 838 27.77 0.44 -6.74
N MET A 839 28.56 1.49 -6.48
CA MET A 839 30.02 1.48 -6.65
C MET A 839 30.74 1.27 -5.32
N GLY A 840 31.79 0.44 -5.32
CA GLY A 840 32.70 0.37 -4.18
C GLY A 840 33.52 1.65 -4.01
N ASP A 841 34.09 1.88 -2.82
CA ASP A 841 34.80 3.14 -2.53
C ASP A 841 36.02 3.36 -3.44
N LEU A 842 36.75 2.30 -3.80
CA LEU A 842 37.88 2.39 -4.73
C LEU A 842 37.45 2.70 -6.17
N GLU A 843 36.35 2.09 -6.63
CA GLU A 843 35.78 2.37 -7.96
C GLU A 843 35.34 3.82 -8.06
N LEU A 844 34.66 4.33 -7.03
CA LEU A 844 34.22 5.72 -6.97
C LEU A 844 35.41 6.68 -6.92
N ALA A 845 36.42 6.42 -6.09
CA ALA A 845 37.64 7.23 -6.06
C ALA A 845 38.35 7.25 -7.43
N THR A 846 38.39 6.11 -8.11
CA THR A 846 38.98 6.00 -9.46
C THR A 846 38.18 6.80 -10.49
N LEU A 847 36.84 6.77 -10.42
CA LEU A 847 35.97 7.59 -11.27
C LEU A 847 36.22 9.09 -11.02
N ILE A 848 36.20 9.53 -9.77
CA ILE A 848 36.44 10.94 -9.39
C ILE A 848 37.80 11.42 -9.90
N ASN A 849 38.85 10.60 -9.75
CA ASN A 849 40.16 10.95 -10.26
C ASN A 849 40.21 10.99 -11.79
N LYS A 850 39.52 10.07 -12.47
CA LYS A 850 39.40 10.04 -13.93
C LYS A 850 38.65 11.25 -14.48
N ASP A 851 37.66 11.76 -13.75
CA ASP A 851 36.96 13.01 -14.06
C ASP A 851 37.83 14.25 -13.82
N GLU A 852 39.06 14.08 -13.32
CA GLU A 852 40.04 15.12 -12.98
C GLU A 852 39.43 16.21 -12.09
N ILE A 853 38.67 15.79 -11.08
CA ILE A 853 38.08 16.72 -10.11
C ILE A 853 39.19 17.47 -9.38
N ASP A 854 39.12 18.80 -9.40
CA ASP A 854 40.08 19.69 -8.75
C ASP A 854 39.75 19.85 -7.27
N ILE A 855 38.47 20.02 -6.97
CA ILE A 855 37.95 20.21 -5.62
C ILE A 855 36.76 19.27 -5.41
N LEU A 856 36.88 18.33 -4.49
CA LEU A 856 35.81 17.43 -4.09
C LEU A 856 35.17 17.90 -2.78
N ILE A 857 33.85 18.06 -2.77
CA ILE A 857 33.08 18.58 -1.63
C ILE A 857 32.10 17.51 -1.17
N ASP A 858 32.32 17.00 0.05
CA ASP A 858 31.38 16.15 0.76
C ASP A 858 30.23 16.98 1.35
N LEU A 859 29.01 16.62 0.98
CA LEU A 859 27.81 17.26 1.50
C LEU A 859 27.13 16.52 2.64
N SER A 860 27.56 15.29 2.96
CA SER A 860 26.87 14.42 3.91
C SER A 860 27.54 14.36 5.29
N GLY A 861 28.88 14.41 5.37
CA GLY A 861 29.60 14.21 6.63
C GLY A 861 29.23 12.88 7.30
N HIS A 862 28.97 12.88 8.61
CA HIS A 862 28.56 11.66 9.34
C HIS A 862 27.05 11.32 9.26
N THR A 863 26.33 11.84 8.28
CA THR A 863 24.92 11.50 8.06
C THR A 863 24.75 10.30 7.11
N ALA A 864 23.51 9.86 6.88
CA ALA A 864 23.21 8.67 6.09
C ALA A 864 23.75 8.77 4.65
N TYR A 865 24.13 7.63 4.06
CA TYR A 865 24.64 7.52 2.69
C TYR A 865 25.91 8.34 2.39
N ASN A 866 26.67 8.74 3.42
CA ASN A 866 27.97 9.38 3.23
C ASN A 866 29.00 8.44 2.58
N ARG A 867 30.04 9.05 2.00
CA ARG A 867 31.16 8.35 1.36
C ARG A 867 32.52 8.85 1.90
N LEU A 868 32.61 9.11 3.19
CA LEU A 868 33.86 9.56 3.84
C LEU A 868 35.08 8.64 3.54
N PRO A 869 34.94 7.29 3.47
CA PRO A 869 36.03 6.42 3.00
C PRO A 869 36.61 6.81 1.64
N VAL A 870 35.80 7.30 0.70
CA VAL A 870 36.28 7.75 -0.62
C VAL A 870 37.22 8.95 -0.48
N LEU A 871 36.92 9.88 0.44
CA LEU A 871 37.79 11.03 0.68
C LEU A 871 39.12 10.61 1.32
N ALA A 872 39.15 9.56 2.14
CA ALA A 872 40.40 9.03 2.68
C ALA A 872 41.32 8.41 1.62
N LEU A 873 40.79 7.99 0.46
CA LEU A 873 41.58 7.61 -0.71
C LEU A 873 42.22 8.79 -1.46
N LYS A 874 41.82 10.03 -1.12
CA LYS A 874 42.31 11.29 -1.72
C LYS A 874 42.27 11.30 -3.26
N PRO A 875 41.11 11.09 -3.93
CA PRO A 875 41.01 11.10 -5.39
C PRO A 875 41.14 12.50 -6.04
N ALA A 876 40.94 13.58 -5.25
CA ALA A 876 41.10 14.97 -5.67
C ALA A 876 42.16 15.68 -4.81
N PRO A 877 42.90 16.66 -5.36
CA PRO A 877 43.99 17.32 -4.64
C PRO A 877 43.49 18.17 -3.47
N ILE A 878 42.31 18.79 -3.60
CA ILE A 878 41.66 19.53 -2.52
C ILE A 878 40.33 18.87 -2.20
N GLN A 879 40.06 18.64 -0.92
CA GLN A 879 38.82 18.05 -0.42
C GLN A 879 38.24 18.91 0.68
N MET A 880 36.91 19.08 0.64
CA MET A 880 36.19 19.93 1.58
C MET A 880 34.96 19.20 2.12
N THR A 881 34.45 19.63 3.27
CA THR A 881 33.13 19.22 3.79
C THR A 881 32.25 20.44 4.04
N TRP A 882 30.99 20.33 3.66
CA TRP A 882 29.93 21.32 3.79
C TRP A 882 28.64 20.68 3.29
N ILE A 883 27.52 20.51 3.97
CA ILE A 883 26.95 21.18 5.15
C ILE A 883 26.16 20.18 6.02
N GLY A 884 26.01 18.93 5.56
CA GLY A 884 25.05 17.96 6.10
C GLY A 884 25.33 17.52 7.54
N TYR A 885 26.58 17.59 8.00
CA TYR A 885 26.97 17.29 9.36
C TYR A 885 27.62 18.51 10.05
N PRO A 886 27.08 19.01 11.17
CA PRO A 886 27.60 20.20 11.85
C PRO A 886 28.78 19.85 12.78
N GLY A 887 29.86 19.32 12.21
CA GLY A 887 31.08 18.92 12.93
C GLY A 887 32.18 18.46 11.99
N THR A 888 33.34 18.11 12.55
CA THR A 888 34.48 17.56 11.78
C THR A 888 34.14 16.19 11.20
N THR A 889 34.82 15.83 10.10
CA THR A 889 34.89 14.45 9.60
C THR A 889 35.85 13.57 10.39
N GLY A 890 36.75 14.19 11.17
CA GLY A 890 37.81 13.51 11.92
C GLY A 890 38.96 12.99 11.04
N MET A 891 38.93 13.22 9.73
CA MET A 891 39.92 12.72 8.77
C MET A 891 40.96 13.78 8.44
N LYS A 892 42.21 13.36 8.20
CA LYS A 892 43.30 14.26 7.75
C LYS A 892 43.28 14.51 6.25
N SER A 893 42.60 13.64 5.50
CA SER A 893 42.46 13.76 4.05
C SER A 893 41.50 14.88 3.63
N VAL A 894 40.69 15.42 4.54
CA VAL A 894 39.77 16.54 4.27
C VAL A 894 40.46 17.84 4.67
N ASP A 895 40.64 18.74 3.72
CA ASP A 895 41.48 19.93 3.89
C ASP A 895 40.70 21.07 4.54
N TYR A 896 39.44 21.28 4.14
CA TYR A 896 38.64 22.43 4.56
C TYR A 896 37.22 22.07 5.02
N ILE A 897 36.71 22.86 5.97
CA ILE A 897 35.29 22.94 6.34
C ILE A 897 34.79 24.36 6.08
N LEU A 898 33.63 24.47 5.41
CA LEU A 898 33.04 25.77 5.09
C LEU A 898 32.02 26.15 6.17
N LEU A 899 32.20 27.32 6.79
CA LEU A 899 31.31 27.86 7.81
C LEU A 899 30.87 29.29 7.48
N ASP A 900 29.67 29.65 7.90
CA ASP A 900 29.20 31.03 7.75
C ASP A 900 30.02 31.98 8.65
N LEU A 901 30.19 33.24 8.21
CA LEU A 901 30.97 34.26 8.90
C LEU A 901 30.43 34.59 10.32
N HIS A 902 29.17 34.27 10.63
CA HIS A 902 28.55 34.49 11.95
C HIS A 902 28.85 33.39 12.98
N TYR A 903 29.59 32.33 12.62
CA TYR A 903 30.18 31.42 13.61
C TYR A 903 31.30 32.11 14.40
N LEU A 904 31.72 31.52 15.53
CA LEU A 904 32.83 32.05 16.33
C LEU A 904 34.11 32.16 15.49
N GLN A 905 34.71 33.36 15.51
CA GLN A 905 35.99 33.66 14.86
C GLN A 905 37.14 33.68 15.88
N GLY A 906 38.38 33.82 15.41
CA GLY A 906 39.56 33.93 16.29
C GLY A 906 40.10 32.60 16.80
N GLY A 907 39.84 31.48 16.10
CA GLY A 907 40.41 30.16 16.39
C GLY A 907 39.71 29.37 17.49
N ALA A 908 38.55 29.82 17.98
CA ALA A 908 37.81 29.12 19.04
C ALA A 908 37.31 27.71 18.65
N LEU A 909 37.11 27.45 17.35
CA LEU A 909 36.68 26.16 16.83
C LEU A 909 37.85 25.26 16.39
N ASP A 910 39.03 25.83 16.14
CA ASP A 910 40.22 25.12 15.64
C ASP A 910 40.61 23.89 16.49
N PRO A 911 40.49 23.88 17.83
CA PRO A 911 40.82 22.70 18.64
C PRO A 911 39.93 21.47 18.40
N TYR A 912 38.76 21.66 17.78
CA TYR A 912 37.71 20.63 17.63
C TYR A 912 37.52 20.18 16.17
N LEU A 913 38.44 20.55 15.28
CA LEU A 913 38.36 20.26 13.84
C LEU A 913 39.69 19.72 13.33
N THR A 914 39.64 18.71 12.44
CA THR A 914 40.82 18.31 11.66
C THR A 914 41.03 19.21 10.45
N GLU A 915 39.93 19.67 9.87
CA GLU A 915 39.87 20.55 8.71
C GLU A 915 40.25 22.00 9.06
N LYS A 916 40.74 22.74 8.07
CA LYS A 916 40.90 24.21 8.17
C LYS A 916 39.61 24.93 7.83
N ILE A 917 39.33 26.02 8.52
CA ILE A 917 38.04 26.70 8.37
C ILE A 917 38.12 27.71 7.23
N ILE A 918 37.14 27.67 6.32
CA ILE A 918 36.86 28.77 5.40
C ILE A 918 35.59 29.47 5.90
N TYR A 919 35.76 30.68 6.43
CA TYR A 919 34.62 31.53 6.80
C TYR A 919 34.15 32.32 5.58
N LEU A 920 32.88 32.17 5.19
CA LEU A 920 32.30 32.91 4.07
C LEU A 920 30.93 33.51 4.42
N PRO A 921 30.56 34.67 3.85
CA PRO A 921 29.21 35.19 3.94
C PRO A 921 28.22 34.42 3.07
N SER A 922 26.99 34.29 3.54
CA SER A 922 25.87 33.77 2.74
C SER A 922 25.02 34.90 2.16
N VAL A 923 25.04 35.10 0.83
CA VAL A 923 24.12 36.05 0.16
C VAL A 923 22.68 35.53 0.23
N LYS A 924 22.49 34.26 -0.13
CA LYS A 924 21.23 33.51 0.03
C LYS A 924 21.50 32.22 0.79
N TYR A 925 21.14 32.22 2.08
CA TYR A 925 21.44 31.11 2.99
C TYR A 925 20.48 29.92 2.85
N PHE A 926 19.24 30.10 2.40
CA PHE A 926 18.23 29.03 2.36
C PHE A 926 17.24 29.25 1.22
N GLU A 927 16.90 28.19 0.48
CA GLU A 927 15.81 28.20 -0.51
C GLU A 927 14.47 27.84 0.15
N PRO A 928 13.53 28.80 0.29
CA PRO A 928 12.22 28.51 0.85
C PRO A 928 11.30 27.77 -0.14
N VAL A 929 10.28 27.10 0.38
CA VAL A 929 9.27 26.40 -0.44
C VAL A 929 8.39 27.42 -1.16
N LYS A 930 8.25 27.29 -2.48
CA LYS A 930 7.48 28.24 -3.33
C LYS A 930 6.03 28.40 -2.86
N ASP A 931 5.36 27.31 -2.52
CA ASP A 931 3.95 27.29 -2.10
C ASP A 931 3.76 27.43 -0.58
N SER A 932 4.66 28.17 0.08
CA SER A 932 4.56 28.41 1.53
C SER A 932 3.32 29.23 1.87
N PRO A 933 2.61 28.94 2.98
CA PRO A 933 1.48 29.76 3.40
C PRO A 933 1.89 31.20 3.76
N GLU A 934 0.96 32.14 3.62
CA GLU A 934 1.16 33.53 4.09
C GLU A 934 1.37 33.60 5.61
N VAL A 935 2.21 34.55 6.03
CA VAL A 935 2.41 34.90 7.45
C VAL A 935 1.16 35.60 7.95
N ASN A 936 0.53 35.04 8.99
CA ASN A 936 -0.59 35.67 9.67
C ASN A 936 -0.14 36.63 10.77
N GLU A 937 -1.07 37.43 11.30
CA GLU A 937 -0.85 38.24 12.51
C GLU A 937 -0.39 37.37 13.70
N LEU A 938 0.27 38.02 14.68
CA LEU A 938 0.77 37.35 15.88
C LEU A 938 -0.37 36.67 16.67
N PRO A 939 -0.38 35.33 16.81
CA PRO A 939 -1.46 34.60 17.48
C PRO A 939 -1.78 35.10 18.91
N ALA A 940 -0.77 35.49 19.68
CA ALA A 940 -0.93 35.97 21.04
C ALA A 940 -1.82 37.23 21.16
N LEU A 941 -1.87 38.09 20.14
CA LEU A 941 -2.73 39.27 20.13
C LEU A 941 -4.22 38.89 20.08
N ARG A 942 -4.55 37.76 19.44
CA ARG A 942 -5.91 37.24 19.35
C ARG A 942 -6.27 36.34 20.54
N ASN A 943 -5.36 35.46 20.91
CA ASN A 943 -5.62 34.39 21.88
C ASN A 943 -5.43 34.85 23.34
N GLY A 944 -4.68 35.93 23.58
CA GLY A 944 -4.40 36.48 24.92
C GLY A 944 -3.28 35.78 25.68
N TYR A 945 -2.64 34.78 25.09
CA TYR A 945 -1.52 34.01 25.65
C TYR A 945 -0.47 33.71 24.57
N LEU A 946 0.78 33.49 24.97
CA LEU A 946 1.84 33.03 24.08
C LEU A 946 1.73 31.52 23.81
N THR A 947 1.90 31.15 22.55
CA THR A 947 2.03 29.77 22.09
C THR A 947 3.47 29.52 21.63
N PHE A 948 4.18 28.74 22.42
CA PHE A 948 5.48 28.17 22.07
C PHE A 948 5.31 26.95 21.19
N ALA A 949 6.31 26.63 20.39
CA ALA A 949 6.39 25.33 19.72
C ALA A 949 7.80 24.79 19.63
N SER A 950 7.93 23.48 19.43
CA SER A 950 9.13 22.87 18.86
C SER A 950 8.73 21.83 17.83
N PHE A 951 9.24 21.98 16.61
CA PHE A 951 9.04 21.02 15.52
C PHE A 951 10.33 20.27 15.16
N ASN A 952 11.27 20.23 16.11
CA ASN A 952 12.47 19.42 16.00
C ASN A 952 12.13 17.93 16.12
N ARG A 953 12.97 17.08 15.52
CA ARG A 953 12.79 15.63 15.62
C ARG A 953 13.03 15.17 17.07
N PRO A 954 12.34 14.12 17.55
CA PRO A 954 12.51 13.58 18.90
C PRO A 954 13.97 13.31 19.30
N GLN A 955 14.83 12.92 18.36
CA GLN A 955 16.26 12.65 18.61
C GLN A 955 17.04 13.87 19.15
N LYS A 956 16.53 15.09 18.91
CA LYS A 956 17.13 16.34 19.41
C LYS A 956 16.59 16.77 20.78
N ILE A 957 15.54 16.13 21.28
CA ILE A 957 14.80 16.57 22.46
C ILE A 957 15.23 15.73 23.65
N THR A 958 16.18 16.26 24.41
CA THR A 958 16.70 15.61 25.62
C THR A 958 15.86 15.94 26.86
N ASP A 959 16.03 15.18 27.94
CA ASP A 959 15.40 15.50 29.25
C ASP A 959 15.77 16.91 29.72
N GLU A 960 17.01 17.32 29.48
CA GLU A 960 17.54 18.62 29.85
C GLU A 960 16.90 19.73 29.02
N THR A 961 16.64 19.48 27.74
CA THR A 961 15.86 20.39 26.89
C THR A 961 14.41 20.51 27.38
N LEU A 962 13.75 19.39 27.72
CA LEU A 962 12.39 19.40 28.27
C LEU A 962 12.34 20.12 29.61
N ALA A 963 13.34 19.93 30.48
CA ALA A 963 13.44 20.65 31.76
C ALA A 963 13.59 22.16 31.55
N LEU A 964 14.38 22.59 30.56
CA LEU A 964 14.51 24.01 30.22
C LEU A 964 13.18 24.59 29.71
N TRP A 965 12.48 23.89 28.82
CA TRP A 965 11.16 24.33 28.34
C TRP A 965 10.12 24.34 29.47
N ALA A 966 10.18 23.38 30.39
CA ALA A 966 9.34 23.36 31.58
C ALA A 966 9.58 24.57 32.48
N LYS A 967 10.82 25.04 32.67
CA LYS A 967 11.11 26.30 33.38
C LYS A 967 10.42 27.50 32.73
N VAL A 968 10.36 27.55 31.39
CA VAL A 968 9.64 28.60 30.65
C VAL A 968 8.13 28.51 30.90
N LEU A 969 7.54 27.31 30.76
CA LEU A 969 6.09 27.10 30.86
C LEU A 969 5.56 27.24 32.29
N THR A 970 6.34 26.85 33.30
CA THR A 970 6.00 27.03 34.72
C THR A 970 6.05 28.50 35.13
N ALA A 971 6.98 29.28 34.56
CA ALA A 971 7.03 30.73 34.75
C ALA A 971 5.90 31.49 34.03
N MET A 972 5.23 30.87 33.04
CA MET A 972 4.09 31.42 32.30
C MET A 972 2.91 30.43 32.23
N PRO A 973 2.12 30.27 33.31
CA PRO A 973 1.06 29.26 33.37
C PRO A 973 -0.07 29.41 32.35
N ASP A 974 -0.22 30.60 31.75
CA ASP A 974 -1.19 30.89 30.68
C ASP A 974 -0.69 30.45 29.29
N SER A 975 0.61 30.21 29.13
CA SER A 975 1.22 29.84 27.85
C SER A 975 0.85 28.42 27.38
N ARG A 976 1.09 28.14 26.09
CA ARG A 976 0.91 26.82 25.47
C ARG A 976 2.21 26.36 24.81
N LEU A 977 2.41 25.05 24.71
CA LEU A 977 3.50 24.42 23.95
C LEU A 977 2.93 23.43 22.94
N ILE A 978 3.27 23.61 21.67
CA ILE A 978 2.99 22.66 20.60
C ILE A 978 4.27 21.87 20.27
N MET A 979 4.24 20.55 20.49
CA MET A 979 5.31 19.66 20.05
C MET A 979 4.89 18.90 18.79
N GLY A 980 5.62 19.09 17.69
CA GLY A 980 5.37 18.39 16.43
C GLY A 980 6.34 17.25 16.17
N TYR A 981 6.17 16.55 15.05
CA TYR A 981 7.02 15.42 14.64
C TYR A 981 6.87 14.18 15.54
N MET A 982 5.70 13.98 16.15
CA MET A 982 5.45 12.78 16.96
C MET A 982 5.28 11.54 16.06
N SER A 983 5.94 10.43 16.45
CA SER A 983 5.90 9.14 15.74
C SER A 983 4.70 8.26 16.10
N GLY A 984 4.13 8.44 17.29
CA GLY A 984 3.09 7.57 17.81
C GLY A 984 2.61 8.00 19.18
N GLN A 985 1.62 7.28 19.71
CA GLN A 985 1.04 7.57 21.02
C GLN A 985 2.05 7.39 22.15
N GLU A 986 2.92 6.37 22.11
CA GLU A 986 3.92 6.13 23.16
C GLU A 986 4.94 7.27 23.24
N THR A 987 5.36 7.80 22.08
CA THR A 987 6.24 8.98 22.02
C THR A 987 5.57 10.21 22.62
N ILE A 988 4.28 10.40 22.34
CA ILE A 988 3.47 11.49 22.90
C ILE A 988 3.38 11.34 24.42
N ASP A 989 3.09 10.14 24.91
CA ASP A 989 2.94 9.83 26.32
C ASP A 989 4.26 10.09 27.06
N TYR A 990 5.38 9.63 26.52
CA TYR A 990 6.71 9.91 27.07
C TYR A 990 6.97 11.42 27.25
N PHE A 991 6.80 12.24 26.20
CA PHE A 991 7.06 13.67 26.30
C PHE A 991 6.07 14.39 27.23
N ARG A 992 4.79 13.99 27.21
CA ARG A 992 3.77 14.54 28.11
C ARG A 992 4.15 14.28 29.57
N ASP A 993 4.42 13.02 29.91
CA ASP A 993 4.67 12.59 31.28
C ASP A 993 5.94 13.26 31.83
N ARG A 994 7.00 13.38 31.02
CA ARG A 994 8.23 14.08 31.42
C ARG A 994 8.02 15.57 31.67
N LEU A 995 7.26 16.26 30.82
CA LEU A 995 6.96 17.68 31.03
C LEU A 995 6.07 17.90 32.27
N ILE A 996 5.10 17.00 32.51
CA ILE A 996 4.27 17.03 33.73
C ILE A 996 5.13 16.79 34.98
N GLU A 997 6.06 15.84 34.93
CA GLU A 997 7.00 15.57 36.02
C GLU A 997 7.89 16.79 36.33
N PHE A 998 8.23 17.59 35.32
CA PHE A 998 8.92 18.88 35.48
C PHE A 998 8.01 20.05 35.89
N GLY A 999 6.73 19.80 36.15
CA GLY A 999 5.78 20.77 36.71
C GLY A 999 4.91 21.51 35.69
N VAL A 1000 4.96 21.14 34.40
CA VAL A 1000 4.08 21.71 33.38
C VAL A 1000 2.67 21.15 33.51
N LYS A 1001 1.64 21.98 33.33
CA LYS A 1001 0.26 21.49 33.36
C LYS A 1001 -0.12 20.84 32.03
N GLU A 1002 -0.88 19.76 32.08
CA GLU A 1002 -1.31 19.03 30.87
C GLU A 1002 -2.08 19.93 29.88
N GLU A 1003 -2.91 20.85 30.39
CA GLU A 1003 -3.65 21.85 29.60
C GLU A 1003 -2.76 22.82 28.80
N GLN A 1004 -1.46 22.90 29.12
CA GLN A 1004 -0.49 23.69 28.36
C GLN A 1004 0.05 22.93 27.14
N LEU A 1005 -0.12 21.62 27.05
CA LEU A 1005 0.57 20.76 26.09
C LEU A 1005 -0.33 20.37 24.91
N SER A 1006 0.21 20.47 23.70
CA SER A 1006 -0.43 19.95 22.49
C SER A 1006 0.59 19.23 21.62
N PHE A 1007 0.19 18.08 21.08
CA PHE A 1007 1.06 17.24 20.26
C PHE A 1007 0.53 17.13 18.84
N ARG A 1008 1.43 17.05 17.86
CA ARG A 1008 1.11 16.88 16.43
C ARG A 1008 1.94 15.75 15.84
N MET A 1009 1.24 14.85 15.13
CA MET A 1009 1.87 13.79 14.35
C MET A 1009 2.73 14.39 13.23
N ARG A 1010 3.68 13.61 12.74
CA ARG A 1010 4.40 13.97 11.51
C ARG A 1010 3.43 14.10 10.33
N THR A 1011 3.62 15.14 9.51
CA THR A 1011 2.76 15.47 8.37
C THR A 1011 3.59 15.92 7.15
N GLY A 1012 2.94 16.16 6.01
CA GLY A 1012 3.53 16.73 4.79
C GLY A 1012 4.04 18.16 4.98
N LEU A 1013 4.92 18.60 4.08
CA LEU A 1013 5.62 19.89 4.20
C LEU A 1013 4.66 21.09 4.26
N LYS A 1014 3.57 21.06 3.47
CA LYS A 1014 2.58 22.15 3.42
C LYS A 1014 1.82 22.29 4.73
N GLU A 1015 1.31 21.18 5.26
CA GLU A 1015 0.63 21.13 6.55
C GLU A 1015 1.61 21.52 7.67
N TYR A 1016 2.85 21.07 7.60
CA TYR A 1016 3.92 21.43 8.53
C TYR A 1016 4.20 22.93 8.56
N LEU A 1017 4.33 23.59 7.41
CA LEU A 1017 4.48 25.04 7.34
C LEU A 1017 3.23 25.74 7.86
N GLY A 1018 2.03 25.19 7.59
CA GLY A 1018 0.76 25.69 8.10
C GLY A 1018 0.68 25.75 9.62
N MET A 1019 1.26 24.78 10.34
CA MET A 1019 1.28 24.76 11.82
C MET A 1019 1.92 26.00 12.45
N HIS A 1020 2.86 26.67 11.75
CA HIS A 1020 3.52 27.88 12.26
C HIS A 1020 2.57 29.08 12.41
N ARG A 1021 1.37 29.00 11.82
CA ARG A 1021 0.33 30.02 12.01
C ARG A 1021 -0.25 30.05 13.42
N GLU A 1022 -0.09 28.98 14.18
CA GLU A 1022 -0.52 28.88 15.57
C GLU A 1022 0.57 29.32 16.57
N VAL A 1023 1.78 29.62 16.10
CA VAL A 1023 2.98 29.76 16.94
C VAL A 1023 3.46 31.20 17.00
N ASP A 1024 3.76 31.68 18.20
CA ASP A 1024 4.39 32.98 18.46
C ASP A 1024 5.91 32.88 18.49
N LEU A 1025 6.44 31.87 19.19
CA LEU A 1025 7.88 31.64 19.39
C LEU A 1025 8.21 30.16 19.25
N LEU A 1026 9.28 29.84 18.52
CA LEU A 1026 9.82 28.48 18.50
C LEU A 1026 10.90 28.34 19.57
N LEU A 1027 10.86 27.25 20.34
CA LEU A 1027 11.88 26.87 21.30
C LEU A 1027 12.84 25.86 20.65
N ASP A 1028 14.10 26.26 20.55
CA ASP A 1028 15.14 25.42 19.98
C ASP A 1028 15.59 24.31 20.94
N THR A 1029 16.26 23.30 20.38
CA THR A 1029 16.86 22.17 21.13
C THR A 1029 18.33 22.43 21.45
N TYR A 1030 18.86 21.78 22.49
CA TYR A 1030 20.26 21.87 22.91
C TYR A 1030 20.78 20.50 23.37
N PRO A 1031 22.02 20.09 23.04
CA PRO A 1031 23.09 20.84 22.36
C PRO A 1031 23.00 20.82 20.82
N TYR A 1032 22.13 20.00 20.23
CA TYR A 1032 21.94 19.98 18.78
C TYR A 1032 20.80 20.91 18.39
N THR A 1033 21.13 22.12 17.93
CA THR A 1033 20.15 23.15 17.54
C THR A 1033 19.46 22.83 16.20
N GLY A 1034 18.36 23.52 15.93
CA GLY A 1034 17.66 23.46 14.66
C GLY A 1034 18.45 24.17 13.55
N GLY A 1035 18.59 23.53 12.40
CA GLY A 1035 19.05 24.16 11.16
C GLY A 1035 17.85 24.52 10.30
N THR A 1036 17.41 23.59 9.47
CA THR A 1036 16.26 23.77 8.56
C THR A 1036 14.95 24.09 9.26
N THR A 1037 14.70 23.52 10.45
CA THR A 1037 13.51 23.87 11.26
C THR A 1037 13.48 25.36 11.60
N VAL A 1038 14.65 25.95 11.92
CA VAL A 1038 14.79 27.38 12.23
C VAL A 1038 14.62 28.22 10.96
N SER A 1039 15.17 27.79 9.83
CA SER A 1039 14.98 28.45 8.54
C SER A 1039 13.51 28.47 8.11
N HIS A 1040 12.78 27.36 8.27
CA HIS A 1040 11.34 27.31 8.00
C HIS A 1040 10.53 28.19 8.95
N ALA A 1041 10.85 28.18 10.25
CA ALA A 1041 10.17 29.02 11.22
C ALA A 1041 10.36 30.51 10.90
N ALA A 1042 11.59 30.92 10.62
CA ALA A 1042 11.90 32.29 10.18
C ALA A 1042 11.13 32.64 8.90
N TRP A 1043 11.11 31.74 7.91
CA TRP A 1043 10.34 31.94 6.68
C TRP A 1043 8.83 32.08 6.94
N MET A 1044 8.29 31.43 7.96
CA MET A 1044 6.90 31.56 8.41
C MET A 1044 6.67 32.72 9.39
N GLY A 1045 7.64 33.59 9.61
CA GLY A 1045 7.54 34.75 10.51
C GLY A 1045 7.62 34.39 12.00
N VAL A 1046 8.08 33.18 12.35
CA VAL A 1046 8.23 32.75 13.74
C VAL A 1046 9.70 32.87 14.16
N PRO A 1047 10.06 33.81 15.05
CA PRO A 1047 11.41 33.88 15.59
C PRO A 1047 11.68 32.71 16.54
N VAL A 1048 12.96 32.34 16.67
CA VAL A 1048 13.39 31.14 17.40
C VAL A 1048 14.26 31.54 18.58
N LEU A 1049 13.84 31.18 19.78
CA LEU A 1049 14.64 31.30 20.99
C LEU A 1049 15.61 30.12 21.06
N THR A 1050 16.91 30.41 20.99
CA THR A 1050 17.98 29.39 20.87
C THR A 1050 19.09 29.63 21.89
N ARG A 1051 19.70 28.55 22.38
CA ARG A 1051 20.83 28.59 23.31
C ARG A 1051 22.11 28.24 22.57
N GLU A 1052 23.06 29.15 22.59
CA GLU A 1052 24.38 28.99 22.00
C GLU A 1052 25.31 28.18 22.93
N GLY A 1053 25.92 27.11 22.40
CA GLY A 1053 26.85 26.23 23.13
C GLY A 1053 28.32 26.46 22.76
N GLU A 1054 29.15 25.40 22.74
CA GLU A 1054 30.58 25.46 22.35
C GLU A 1054 30.89 24.73 21.03
N SER A 1055 30.03 23.82 20.56
CA SER A 1055 30.18 23.12 19.29
C SER A 1055 29.49 23.82 18.09
N ILE A 1056 29.79 23.40 16.87
CA ILE A 1056 29.09 23.83 15.65
C ILE A 1056 27.61 23.43 15.71
N ALA A 1057 27.31 22.19 16.11
CA ALA A 1057 25.93 21.69 16.26
C ALA A 1057 25.05 22.56 17.18
N SER A 1058 25.66 23.19 18.19
CA SER A 1058 24.99 24.07 19.15
C SER A 1058 24.81 25.53 18.71
N ARG A 1059 25.08 25.83 17.43
CA ARG A 1059 25.10 27.21 16.89
C ARG A 1059 24.31 27.44 15.62
N GLN A 1060 23.73 26.42 15.00
CA GLN A 1060 22.98 26.60 13.76
C GLN A 1060 21.79 27.56 13.94
N GLY A 1061 21.08 27.43 15.06
CA GLY A 1061 19.99 28.33 15.43
C GLY A 1061 20.47 29.76 15.65
N SER A 1062 21.53 29.95 16.45
CA SER A 1062 22.07 31.28 16.77
C SER A 1062 22.63 31.99 15.53
N VAL A 1063 23.35 31.27 14.66
CA VAL A 1063 23.86 31.78 13.38
C VAL A 1063 22.72 32.27 12.51
N THR A 1064 21.63 31.50 12.40
CA THR A 1064 20.46 31.93 11.62
C THR A 1064 19.83 33.20 12.19
N MET A 1065 19.70 33.30 13.52
CA MET A 1065 19.19 34.52 14.17
C MET A 1065 20.10 35.73 13.94
N ARG A 1066 21.42 35.57 13.99
CA ARG A 1066 22.38 36.66 13.70
C ARG A 1066 22.30 37.14 12.24
N ILE A 1067 22.20 36.20 11.29
CA ILE A 1067 22.01 36.55 9.86
C ILE A 1067 20.76 37.44 9.69
N LEU A 1068 19.72 37.23 10.50
CA LEU A 1068 18.48 38.00 10.45
C LEU A 1068 18.48 39.28 11.32
N GLY A 1069 19.56 39.55 12.05
CA GLY A 1069 19.67 40.67 12.99
C GLY A 1069 18.70 40.52 14.17
N LEU A 1070 18.65 39.31 14.75
CA LEU A 1070 17.74 38.90 15.82
C LEU A 1070 18.49 38.36 17.05
N ASP A 1071 19.59 39.03 17.44
CA ASP A 1071 20.43 38.65 18.59
C ASP A 1071 19.67 38.58 19.92
N ASP A 1072 18.55 39.30 20.04
CA ASP A 1072 17.66 39.27 21.22
C ASP A 1072 17.02 37.88 21.47
N PHE A 1073 17.10 36.96 20.51
CA PHE A 1073 16.59 35.59 20.62
C PHE A 1073 17.69 34.55 20.90
N ILE A 1074 18.94 34.98 21.08
CA ILE A 1074 20.08 34.08 21.32
C ILE A 1074 20.49 34.16 22.78
N SER A 1075 20.40 33.06 23.54
CA SER A 1075 20.90 33.00 24.91
C SER A 1075 22.20 32.21 25.01
N THR A 1076 22.97 32.46 26.07
CA THR A 1076 24.20 31.71 26.40
C THR A 1076 24.02 30.81 27.62
N THR A 1077 23.01 31.09 28.44
CA THR A 1077 22.67 30.33 29.64
C THR A 1077 21.18 29.95 29.67
N GLU A 1078 20.82 28.99 30.53
CA GLU A 1078 19.42 28.61 30.76
C GLU A 1078 18.60 29.75 31.37
N ASP A 1079 19.18 30.48 32.33
CA ASP A 1079 18.48 31.59 32.98
C ASP A 1079 18.21 32.72 31.98
N GLU A 1080 19.19 33.05 31.13
CA GLU A 1080 19.01 34.03 30.06
C GLU A 1080 17.93 33.57 29.06
N PHE A 1081 17.88 32.27 28.73
CA PHE A 1081 16.83 31.70 27.87
C PHE A 1081 15.43 31.95 28.47
N VAL A 1082 15.24 31.64 29.75
CA VAL A 1082 13.96 31.85 30.45
C VAL A 1082 13.61 33.35 30.53
N GLN A 1083 14.58 34.21 30.86
CA GLN A 1083 14.35 35.66 30.92
C GLN A 1083 13.96 36.25 29.56
N LYS A 1084 14.57 35.78 28.47
CA LYS A 1084 14.21 36.20 27.11
C LYS A 1084 12.80 35.75 26.73
N ALA A 1085 12.39 34.54 27.09
CA ALA A 1085 11.00 34.10 26.89
C ALA A 1085 9.98 35.00 27.63
N LEU A 1086 10.28 35.36 28.89
CA LEU A 1086 9.45 36.26 29.70
C LEU A 1086 9.42 37.69 29.15
N TYR A 1087 10.53 38.19 28.62
CA TYR A 1087 10.60 39.50 27.98
C TYR A 1087 9.62 39.63 26.81
N TRP A 1088 9.57 38.60 25.94
CA TRP A 1088 8.69 38.62 24.76
C TRP A 1088 7.21 38.55 25.12
N ARG A 1089 6.85 37.96 26.27
CA ARG A 1089 5.48 38.01 26.81
C ARG A 1089 5.01 39.43 27.12
N GLN A 1090 5.94 40.32 27.46
CA GLN A 1090 5.68 41.72 27.80
C GLN A 1090 5.83 42.66 26.59
N SER A 1091 6.30 42.16 25.45
CA SER A 1091 6.67 42.96 24.27
C SER A 1091 5.97 42.47 22.99
N LEU A 1092 4.66 42.21 23.07
CA LEU A 1092 3.88 41.59 21.98
C LEU A 1092 3.82 42.46 20.72
N GLU A 1093 3.77 43.78 20.85
CA GLU A 1093 3.77 44.70 19.70
C GLU A 1093 5.07 44.56 18.90
N LYS A 1094 6.22 44.56 19.59
CA LYS A 1094 7.53 44.35 18.97
C LYS A 1094 7.64 42.96 18.34
N LEU A 1095 7.12 41.94 19.01
CA LEU A 1095 7.11 40.58 18.47
C LEU A 1095 6.25 40.48 17.20
N SER A 1096 5.14 41.21 17.15
CA SER A 1096 4.26 41.31 15.97
C SER A 1096 4.96 41.99 14.80
N GLU A 1097 5.67 43.09 15.05
CA GLU A 1097 6.50 43.77 14.04
C GLU A 1097 7.59 42.85 13.49
N ILE A 1098 8.28 42.10 14.37
CA ILE A 1098 9.28 41.12 13.97
C ILE A 1098 8.64 40.04 13.09
N ARG A 1099 7.53 39.44 13.51
CA ARG A 1099 6.82 38.41 12.75
C ARG A 1099 6.48 38.87 11.33
N ALA A 1100 5.91 40.07 11.20
CA ALA A 1100 5.57 40.66 9.90
C ALA A 1100 6.80 40.94 9.04
N GLY A 1101 7.94 41.26 9.66
CA GLY A 1101 9.17 41.68 8.97
C GLY A 1101 10.14 40.58 8.57
N ILE A 1102 10.20 39.43 9.26
CA ILE A 1102 11.25 38.42 9.03
C ILE A 1102 11.27 37.92 7.58
N ARG A 1103 10.12 37.57 7.00
CA ARG A 1103 10.05 37.10 5.60
C ARG A 1103 10.58 38.16 4.63
N GLY A 1104 10.30 39.43 4.90
CA GLY A 1104 10.85 40.56 4.15
C GLY A 1104 12.37 40.70 4.26
N ARG A 1105 12.95 40.47 5.45
CA ARG A 1105 14.41 40.46 5.66
C ARG A 1105 15.12 39.35 4.88
N ILE A 1106 14.48 38.18 4.76
CA ILE A 1106 14.99 37.08 3.96
C ILE A 1106 14.90 37.45 2.46
N ALA A 1107 13.73 37.92 2.01
CA ALA A 1107 13.50 38.30 0.62
C ALA A 1107 14.40 39.45 0.15
N SER A 1108 14.68 40.45 1.00
CA SER A 1108 15.56 41.56 0.63
C SER A 1108 17.00 41.11 0.42
N ARG A 1109 17.51 40.18 1.25
CA ARG A 1109 18.81 39.54 1.03
C ARG A 1109 18.82 38.67 -0.23
N MET A 1110 17.73 37.97 -0.52
CA MET A 1110 17.55 37.19 -1.76
C MET A 1110 17.56 38.05 -3.02
N ASN A 1111 17.07 39.29 -2.94
CA ASN A 1111 17.02 40.25 -4.05
C ASN A 1111 18.28 41.13 -4.15
N SER A 1112 19.39 40.73 -3.52
CA SER A 1112 20.69 41.39 -3.68
C SER A 1112 21.12 41.39 -5.15
N VAL A 1113 21.85 42.42 -5.58
CA VAL A 1113 22.48 42.49 -6.93
C VAL A 1113 23.62 41.47 -7.04
N LEU A 1114 24.16 41.01 -5.91
CA LEU A 1114 25.23 40.02 -5.87
C LEU A 1114 24.72 38.62 -6.20
N SER A 1115 25.50 37.87 -6.98
CA SER A 1115 25.23 36.46 -7.23
C SER A 1115 25.25 35.66 -5.91
N PRO A 1116 24.28 34.75 -5.67
CA PRO A 1116 24.30 33.90 -4.48
C PRO A 1116 25.61 33.11 -4.26
N SER A 1117 26.30 32.74 -5.34
CA SER A 1117 27.55 31.98 -5.32
C SER A 1117 28.82 32.81 -5.09
N ILE A 1118 28.77 34.15 -5.12
CA ILE A 1118 29.99 34.98 -5.27
C ILE A 1118 31.07 34.68 -4.22
N TYR A 1119 30.70 34.60 -2.95
CA TYR A 1119 31.66 34.32 -1.87
C TYR A 1119 32.12 32.87 -1.85
N PHE A 1120 31.26 31.95 -2.30
CA PHE A 1120 31.65 30.55 -2.51
C PHE A 1120 32.70 30.47 -3.63
N GLU A 1121 32.51 31.16 -4.75
CA GLU A 1121 33.48 31.22 -5.85
C GLU A 1121 34.83 31.77 -5.39
N CYS A 1122 34.83 32.85 -4.60
CA CYS A 1122 36.04 33.40 -3.98
C CYS A 1122 36.73 32.40 -3.04
N ALA A 1123 35.97 31.70 -2.20
CA ALA A 1123 36.48 30.67 -1.30
C ALA A 1123 37.16 29.52 -2.06
N ILE A 1124 36.48 28.97 -3.06
CA ILE A 1124 36.99 27.89 -3.92
C ILE A 1124 38.25 28.35 -4.68
N ARG A 1125 38.26 29.57 -5.22
CA ARG A 1125 39.40 30.11 -5.97
C ARG A 1125 40.62 30.34 -5.07
N ASN A 1126 40.42 30.86 -3.85
CA ASN A 1126 41.50 31.08 -2.90
C ASN A 1126 42.11 29.76 -2.42
N ALA A 1127 41.29 28.75 -2.12
CA ALA A 1127 41.77 27.41 -1.78
C ALA A 1127 42.61 26.80 -2.93
N TRP A 1128 42.17 26.98 -4.18
CA TRP A 1128 42.92 26.55 -5.36
C TRP A 1128 44.27 27.29 -5.50
N GLN A 1129 44.30 28.60 -5.27
CA GLN A 1129 45.53 29.40 -5.30
C GLN A 1129 46.55 28.91 -4.28
N ILE A 1130 46.14 28.65 -3.03
CA ILE A 1130 46.99 28.11 -1.97
C ILE A 1130 47.63 26.77 -2.42
N TYR A 1131 46.84 25.87 -3.03
CA TYR A 1131 47.34 24.60 -3.55
C TYR A 1131 48.31 24.77 -4.74
N CYS A 1132 48.03 25.69 -5.66
CA CYS A 1132 48.90 25.98 -6.80
C CYS A 1132 50.26 26.51 -6.35
N GLU A 1133 50.29 27.33 -5.31
CA GLU A 1133 51.51 27.85 -4.68
C GLU A 1133 52.32 26.77 -3.92
N GLY A 1134 51.74 25.59 -3.70
CA GLY A 1134 52.37 24.50 -2.93
C GLY A 1134 52.32 24.72 -1.43
N ASN A 1135 51.41 25.58 -0.96
CA ASN A 1135 51.21 25.85 0.46
C ASN A 1135 50.26 24.82 1.09
N GLU A 1136 50.50 24.50 2.36
CA GLU A 1136 49.59 23.67 3.16
C GLU A 1136 48.25 24.39 3.41
N PRO A 1137 47.13 23.66 3.55
CA PRO A 1137 45.84 24.24 3.91
C PRO A 1137 45.91 25.09 5.18
N ARG A 1138 45.24 26.25 5.18
CA ARG A 1138 45.18 27.17 6.33
C ARG A 1138 43.80 27.80 6.49
N THR A 1139 43.42 28.15 7.72
CA THR A 1139 42.16 28.86 8.00
C THR A 1139 42.19 30.26 7.39
N PHE A 1140 41.12 30.68 6.71
CA PHE A 1140 40.96 32.04 6.17
C PHE A 1140 39.49 32.48 6.12
N ARG A 1141 39.28 33.77 5.86
CA ARG A 1141 37.96 34.41 5.75
C ARG A 1141 37.81 35.09 4.40
N ILE A 1142 36.60 35.03 3.83
CA ILE A 1142 36.16 35.86 2.71
C ILE A 1142 35.38 37.04 3.28
N ASP A 1143 35.79 38.26 2.93
CA ASP A 1143 35.12 39.48 3.38
C ASP A 1143 33.94 39.84 2.47
N TRP A 1144 32.97 40.58 2.99
CA TRP A 1144 31.89 41.15 2.19
C TRP A 1144 32.47 42.12 1.15
N GLU A 1145 31.99 42.08 -0.11
CA GLU A 1145 32.31 43.12 -1.09
C GLU A 1145 31.64 44.44 -0.66
N ASN A 1146 32.43 45.32 -0.05
CA ASN A 1146 32.20 46.74 0.23
C ASN A 1146 30.94 47.14 1.04
N GLU A 1147 31.15 47.38 2.34
CA GLU A 1147 30.85 48.72 2.88
C GLU A 1147 31.83 49.72 2.23
N SER A 1148 31.50 50.23 1.04
CA SER A 1148 32.14 51.42 0.45
C SER A 1148 31.13 52.24 -0.32
#